data_AF-A0A1G8YLN5-F1
#
_entry.id   AF-A0A1G8YLN5-F1
#
_cell.length_a   1.000
_cell.length_b   1.000
_cell.length_c   1.000
_cell.angle_alpha   90.00
_cell.angle_beta   90.00
_cell.angle_gamma   90.00
#
_symmetry.space_group_name_H-M   'P 1'
#
loop_
_entity.id
_entity.type
_entity.pdbx_description
1 polymer ?
#
loop_
_entity_poly.entity_id
_entity_poly.type
_entity_poly.pdbx_seq_one_letter_code
_entity_poly.pdbx_strand_id
1 'polypeptide(L)'
;MAIDFEIGTLSEYKILKKERFNDLLFFYIETPFGEIKIKGFDWQENQATLICKIIRHIKQYPILENSDLRNNYYQLNQIFSFDIKDFGYFIDKREEKCNSIIVADIHFNEIEIRAKEWQTKSLWKFKDLNCKVIGLRADGIVKLENMDERHPIYEKGKSYKFEITGSKEYQKDDRLFKVILLIDKYGFTYEVPAYRTSIINLKITEQISCIVDKVTFKVFLNQEISDDPYFFEFNEIIDNHHYYKSYFLPKLLDSEDKNCKQMKSQYDEKSGFYILTYCNKILPNILSENIKRKNFKIAIEVNSLLFEIETWILKRGIIRALPSESARKLIKEKVNLQIQTSKHLEVVLPIIQNNRFADYYDQETYYIEEIFYLLYYSDIKLLEPLKIVDCLKKTDLKNPSHTYYLEKLIRTVGVKKKEFQQFNSEDYFSIAKLDKVQDNQDLELYMSWTYCQILILDALNKKEESNYFKAQILRYSLYYESDINVKIKLLQNAFHFVENYNDLELEIPILKNQKFAIDSFKLVDNPNIIRNGIDSWEEIKASINSNNYLEVEVLQEHYLGFKVRYKGVNGYLPTHLINDVNLKNYLHENINWITRVNCTSYSEDFNYFICEQLSIDHESYFSKNLLNISSLKIDQILKGKIKSITEYGLFVSTIHGDALLHKSKLSDDYWDFNQLNKFFKIRQHITVVVKRITPDNKFELSYRDLDFTDFRDEYQHFLSKIEALNYNINFEESDTTEKESFNIKHLIEIEKGFIFEKYATIQKVISKKIAYINLAKQFFSNTKNSRSFLLNIYIEYFNCLLMLEKIIENYSFEKYEILKQKLNIIKAEISPKTIESYPETEKLIYFVSILSLFNECSEDSFQTLLEYVKEYSNNKSNDLLKIIAKVTLSNNLLVSESIENNDFSCNNLKRINKYISDGVFSLIETEEDKLQRELNEERKYWTGRIMEDEGENIEFKATFKTPVPDEQKQKQISSLENELLKSNNPETIKSKIAEIKGLNIEKTIIHSSLKTIAAFANTIGGHLLIGVSDDKTVFGLEQDYSSFKAKKEQNRDGFGKFFDAKLKEYFGESFSSILLKKKFLKFNEGDILIIEVKPSSEEVFLLKDDNGKASEALYIRNLSSSEKLNGKELAKFVREKFRNQISNIEVQ
;
A
#
# COMPACT_ATOMS: atom_id res chain seq x y z
N MET A 1 21.52 -43.25 -61.94
CA MET A 1 21.38 -42.00 -62.68
C MET A 1 19.90 -41.73 -62.89
N ALA A 2 19.29 -40.92 -62.03
CA ALA A 2 17.92 -40.43 -62.25
C ALA A 2 18.04 -39.15 -63.07
N ILE A 3 17.51 -39.15 -64.29
CA ILE A 3 17.41 -37.94 -65.11
C ILE A 3 16.12 -37.26 -64.67
N ASP A 4 16.23 -36.12 -64.01
CA ASP A 4 15.09 -35.26 -63.69
C ASP A 4 14.54 -34.66 -64.99
N PHE A 5 13.39 -35.16 -65.44
CA PHE A 5 12.65 -34.55 -66.54
C PHE A 5 11.56 -33.62 -65.99
N GLU A 6 11.69 -32.33 -66.24
CA GLU A 6 10.72 -31.31 -65.80
C GLU A 6 9.37 -31.48 -66.48
N ILE A 7 8.28 -31.35 -65.71
CA ILE A 7 6.92 -31.29 -66.25
C ILE A 7 6.84 -30.12 -67.24
N GLY A 8 6.42 -30.44 -68.45
CA GLY A 8 6.25 -29.48 -69.54
C GLY A 8 7.32 -29.52 -70.62
N THR A 9 8.41 -30.29 -70.43
CA THR A 9 9.44 -30.49 -71.48
C THR A 9 8.89 -31.25 -72.68
N LEU A 10 9.28 -30.79 -73.88
CA LEU A 10 8.96 -31.41 -75.17
C LEU A 10 10.15 -32.24 -75.66
N SER A 11 9.91 -33.50 -75.99
CA SER A 11 10.93 -34.43 -76.47
C SER A 11 10.42 -35.20 -77.68
N GLU A 12 11.29 -35.45 -78.66
CA GLU A 12 10.97 -36.22 -79.86
C GLU A 12 11.24 -37.71 -79.62
N TYR A 13 10.25 -38.56 -79.87
CA TYR A 13 10.33 -40.00 -79.69
C TYR A 13 10.08 -40.74 -80.99
N LYS A 14 10.76 -41.87 -81.18
CA LYS A 14 10.60 -42.71 -82.38
C LYS A 14 9.32 -43.54 -82.28
N ILE A 15 8.55 -43.62 -83.36
CA ILE A 15 7.34 -44.44 -83.41
C ILE A 15 7.75 -45.89 -83.75
N LEU A 16 7.45 -46.82 -82.85
CA LEU A 16 7.74 -48.25 -82.98
C LEU A 16 6.60 -49.00 -83.69
N LYS A 17 5.35 -48.74 -83.28
CA LYS A 17 4.16 -49.41 -83.81
C LYS A 17 2.99 -48.43 -83.93
N LYS A 18 2.11 -48.68 -84.90
CA LYS A 18 0.88 -47.91 -85.13
C LYS A 18 -0.33 -48.85 -84.98
N GLU A 19 -1.39 -48.37 -84.35
CA GLU A 19 -2.61 -49.14 -84.12
C GLU A 19 -3.83 -48.21 -84.18
N ARG A 20 -4.85 -48.55 -84.99
CA ARG A 20 -6.14 -47.86 -84.96
C ARG A 20 -7.11 -48.65 -84.09
N PHE A 21 -7.78 -47.96 -83.18
CA PHE A 21 -8.86 -48.53 -82.37
C PHE A 21 -10.03 -47.56 -82.35
N ASN A 22 -11.22 -48.00 -82.78
CA ASN A 22 -12.42 -47.16 -82.93
C ASN A 22 -12.15 -45.83 -83.69
N ASP A 23 -11.56 -45.91 -84.88
CA ASP A 23 -11.17 -44.77 -85.73
C ASP A 23 -10.18 -43.77 -85.12
N LEU A 24 -9.63 -44.06 -83.93
CA LEU A 24 -8.58 -43.25 -83.32
C LEU A 24 -7.21 -43.87 -83.58
N LEU A 25 -6.29 -43.06 -84.09
CA LEU A 25 -4.90 -43.43 -84.30
C LEU A 25 -4.13 -43.44 -82.97
N PHE A 26 -3.40 -44.51 -82.69
CA PHE A 26 -2.47 -44.59 -81.57
C PHE A 26 -1.08 -45.00 -82.06
N PHE A 27 -0.07 -44.35 -81.49
CA PHE A 27 1.35 -44.64 -81.70
C PHE A 27 1.93 -45.25 -80.44
N TYR A 28 2.71 -46.30 -80.61
CA TYR A 28 3.59 -46.79 -79.56
C TYR A 28 4.98 -46.23 -79.82
N ILE A 29 5.50 -45.47 -78.86
CA ILE A 29 6.77 -44.76 -78.99
C ILE A 29 7.86 -45.40 -78.15
N GLU A 30 9.10 -45.32 -78.63
CA GLU A 30 10.30 -45.77 -77.92
C GLU A 30 10.69 -44.72 -76.88
N THR A 31 10.71 -45.10 -75.60
CA THR A 31 11.21 -44.24 -74.52
C THR A 31 12.30 -44.97 -73.73
N PRO A 32 13.18 -44.24 -72.99
CA PRO A 32 14.20 -44.84 -72.13
C PRO A 32 13.62 -45.79 -71.05
N PHE A 33 12.32 -45.73 -70.81
CA PHE A 33 11.61 -46.49 -69.78
C PHE A 33 10.75 -47.63 -70.35
N GLY A 34 10.80 -47.86 -71.65
CA GLY A 34 10.00 -48.86 -72.37
C GLY A 34 9.04 -48.26 -73.40
N GLU A 35 8.18 -49.10 -73.96
CA GLU A 35 7.19 -48.72 -74.97
C GLU A 35 5.97 -48.03 -74.33
N ILE A 36 5.62 -46.82 -74.78
CA ILE A 36 4.46 -46.07 -74.27
C ILE A 36 3.45 -45.82 -75.40
N LYS A 37 2.17 -46.08 -75.13
CA LYS A 37 1.07 -45.81 -76.05
C LYS A 37 0.61 -44.35 -75.94
N ILE A 38 0.64 -43.64 -77.06
CA ILE A 38 0.27 -42.23 -77.22
C ILE A 38 -0.83 -42.13 -78.27
N LYS A 39 -1.83 -41.27 -78.05
CA LYS A 39 -2.84 -40.98 -79.07
C LYS A 39 -2.25 -40.09 -80.17
N GLY A 40 -2.34 -40.53 -81.42
CA GLY A 40 -1.96 -39.79 -82.62
C GLY A 40 -3.08 -38.89 -83.13
N PHE A 41 -2.73 -37.88 -83.93
CA PHE A 41 -3.66 -37.16 -84.79
C PHE A 41 -3.67 -37.79 -86.18
N ASP A 42 -4.80 -37.74 -86.90
CA ASP A 42 -4.97 -38.46 -88.17
C ASP A 42 -3.94 -38.07 -89.24
N TRP A 43 -3.51 -36.80 -89.28
CA TRP A 43 -2.48 -36.32 -90.23
C TRP A 43 -1.07 -36.86 -89.95
N GLN A 44 -0.83 -37.44 -88.76
CA GLN A 44 0.48 -37.96 -88.36
C GLN A 44 0.71 -39.41 -88.82
N GLU A 45 -0.26 -40.00 -89.54
CA GLU A 45 -0.24 -41.40 -89.97
C GLU A 45 1.05 -41.81 -90.70
N ASN A 46 1.68 -40.88 -91.42
CA ASN A 46 2.92 -41.10 -92.17
C ASN A 46 4.22 -40.69 -91.44
N GLN A 47 4.16 -40.23 -90.19
CA GLN A 47 5.36 -39.80 -89.45
C GLN A 47 6.18 -40.99 -88.91
N ALA A 48 7.50 -40.79 -88.79
CA ALA A 48 8.45 -41.74 -88.21
C ALA A 48 8.77 -41.44 -86.73
N THR A 49 8.53 -40.20 -86.30
CA THR A 49 8.77 -39.71 -84.94
C THR A 49 7.58 -38.89 -84.47
N LEU A 50 7.44 -38.72 -83.16
CA LEU A 50 6.37 -37.97 -82.52
C LEU A 50 6.95 -37.11 -81.40
N ILE A 51 6.69 -35.79 -81.42
CA ILE A 51 7.05 -34.89 -80.32
C ILE A 51 5.99 -35.01 -79.21
N CYS A 52 6.41 -35.38 -78.01
CA CYS A 52 5.54 -35.51 -76.85
C CYS A 52 5.97 -34.59 -75.71
N LYS A 53 4.99 -34.10 -74.94
CA LYS A 53 5.19 -33.29 -73.74
C LYS A 53 4.99 -34.14 -72.49
N ILE A 54 5.86 -33.96 -71.50
CA ILE A 54 5.66 -34.58 -70.17
C ILE A 54 4.60 -33.79 -69.41
N ILE A 55 3.44 -34.40 -69.14
CA ILE A 55 2.34 -33.72 -68.42
C ILE A 55 2.48 -33.89 -66.91
N ARG A 56 2.88 -35.08 -66.46
CA ARG A 56 3.00 -35.44 -65.05
C ARG A 56 3.79 -36.73 -64.89
N HIS A 57 4.23 -37.00 -63.66
CA HIS A 57 4.87 -38.26 -63.29
C HIS A 57 3.89 -39.14 -62.50
N ILE A 58 3.87 -40.44 -62.79
CA ILE A 58 3.24 -41.44 -61.91
C ILE A 58 4.34 -42.41 -61.47
N LYS A 59 4.68 -42.38 -60.18
CA LYS A 59 5.88 -43.02 -59.61
C LYS A 59 7.15 -42.50 -60.31
N GLN A 60 8.01 -43.39 -60.84
CA GLN A 60 9.26 -43.03 -61.55
C GLN A 60 9.09 -42.96 -63.08
N TYR A 61 7.85 -43.00 -63.60
CA TYR A 61 7.59 -43.01 -65.05
C TYR A 61 6.86 -41.72 -65.49
N PRO A 62 7.34 -41.04 -66.55
CA PRO A 62 6.67 -39.88 -67.11
C PRO A 62 5.41 -40.26 -67.90
N ILE A 63 4.32 -39.52 -67.74
CA ILE A 63 3.17 -39.54 -68.64
C ILE A 63 3.38 -38.50 -69.73
N LEU A 64 3.33 -38.98 -70.96
CA LEU A 64 3.55 -38.23 -72.17
C LEU A 64 2.22 -37.96 -72.89
N GLU A 65 2.08 -36.78 -73.47
CA GLU A 65 1.00 -36.43 -74.40
C GLU A 65 1.58 -35.95 -75.72
N ASN A 66 0.94 -36.37 -76.82
CA ASN A 66 1.28 -35.93 -78.15
C ASN A 66 1.14 -34.40 -78.25
N SER A 67 2.25 -33.72 -78.47
CA SER A 67 2.33 -32.27 -78.60
C SER A 67 3.03 -31.87 -79.91
N ASP A 68 3.01 -32.78 -80.89
CA ASP A 68 3.68 -32.60 -82.17
C ASP A 68 2.81 -31.73 -83.08
N LEU A 69 3.22 -30.48 -83.23
CA LEU A 69 2.54 -29.44 -84.00
C LEU A 69 3.29 -29.10 -85.29
N ARG A 70 4.21 -29.95 -85.77
CA ARG A 70 5.10 -29.63 -86.89
C ARG A 70 4.38 -29.27 -88.20
N ASN A 71 3.09 -29.62 -88.34
CA ASN A 71 2.26 -29.29 -89.49
C ASN A 71 1.26 -28.14 -89.24
N ASN A 72 1.40 -27.41 -88.14
CA ASN A 72 0.52 -26.31 -87.77
C ASN A 72 1.25 -24.96 -87.85
N TYR A 73 0.61 -23.97 -88.48
CA TYR A 73 1.14 -22.59 -88.58
C TYR A 73 1.19 -21.86 -87.23
N TYR A 74 0.39 -22.31 -86.26
CA TYR A 74 0.25 -21.65 -84.95
C TYR A 74 1.10 -22.31 -83.87
N GLN A 75 1.89 -21.51 -83.14
CA GLN A 75 2.66 -21.97 -81.99
C GLN A 75 1.83 -21.97 -80.71
N LEU A 76 1.93 -23.05 -79.93
CA LEU A 76 1.21 -23.21 -78.67
C LEU A 76 1.68 -22.16 -77.64
N ASN A 77 0.74 -21.63 -76.87
CA ASN A 77 0.89 -20.53 -75.91
C ASN A 77 1.24 -19.15 -76.47
N GLN A 78 1.32 -18.98 -77.79
CA GLN A 78 1.47 -17.66 -78.42
C GLN A 78 0.11 -17.02 -78.75
N ILE A 79 0.11 -15.69 -78.80
CA ILE A 79 -1.05 -14.87 -79.14
C ILE A 79 -0.96 -14.51 -80.62
N PHE A 80 -2.01 -14.83 -81.37
CA PHE A 80 -2.18 -14.45 -82.77
C PHE A 80 -3.46 -13.64 -82.93
N SER A 81 -3.51 -12.82 -83.98
CA SER A 81 -4.73 -12.12 -84.35
C SER A 81 -5.55 -12.95 -85.33
N PHE A 82 -6.84 -13.11 -85.06
CA PHE A 82 -7.77 -13.90 -85.88
C PHE A 82 -8.91 -13.01 -86.38
N ASP A 83 -9.25 -13.14 -87.66
CA ASP A 83 -10.33 -12.37 -88.27
C ASP A 83 -11.70 -12.79 -87.70
N ILE A 84 -12.51 -11.81 -87.30
CA ILE A 84 -13.85 -12.05 -86.78
C ILE A 84 -14.81 -12.30 -87.95
N LYS A 85 -15.55 -13.41 -87.89
CA LYS A 85 -16.58 -13.76 -88.87
C LYS A 85 -17.97 -13.40 -88.42
N ASP A 86 -18.33 -13.72 -87.18
CA ASP A 86 -19.63 -13.35 -86.61
C ASP A 86 -19.59 -13.29 -85.08
N PHE A 87 -20.69 -12.83 -84.48
CA PHE A 87 -20.90 -12.83 -83.03
C PHE A 87 -22.04 -13.78 -82.69
N GLY A 88 -21.83 -14.64 -81.70
CA GLY A 88 -22.76 -15.68 -81.31
C GLY A 88 -23.05 -15.68 -79.82
N TYR A 89 -23.63 -16.79 -79.39
CA TYR A 89 -23.75 -17.14 -77.98
C TYR A 89 -23.65 -18.65 -77.83
N PHE A 90 -22.98 -19.09 -76.76
CA PHE A 90 -23.03 -20.48 -76.33
C PHE A 90 -23.49 -20.57 -74.87
N ILE A 91 -24.04 -21.72 -74.52
CA ILE A 91 -24.43 -22.03 -73.15
C ILE A 91 -23.21 -22.67 -72.48
N ASP A 92 -22.72 -22.05 -71.40
CA ASP A 92 -21.57 -22.59 -70.68
C ASP A 92 -21.95 -23.80 -69.80
N LYS A 93 -20.97 -24.41 -69.12
CA LYS A 93 -21.18 -25.62 -68.28
C LYS A 93 -22.14 -25.41 -67.09
N ARG A 94 -22.53 -24.18 -66.79
CA ARG A 94 -23.49 -23.78 -65.74
C ARG A 94 -24.86 -23.40 -66.32
N GLU A 95 -25.10 -23.71 -67.58
CA GLU A 95 -26.33 -23.37 -68.32
C GLU A 95 -26.55 -21.87 -68.55
N GLU A 96 -25.52 -21.03 -68.37
CA GLU A 96 -25.61 -19.59 -68.60
C GLU A 96 -25.29 -19.22 -70.06
N LYS A 97 -26.13 -18.36 -70.65
CA LYS A 97 -25.93 -17.82 -72.00
C LYS A 97 -24.75 -16.84 -71.99
N CYS A 98 -23.63 -17.24 -72.58
CA CYS A 98 -22.42 -16.44 -72.72
C CYS A 98 -22.29 -15.90 -74.15
N ASN A 99 -21.99 -14.61 -74.29
CA ASN A 99 -21.64 -14.04 -75.59
C ASN A 99 -20.37 -14.68 -76.14
N SER A 100 -20.33 -14.88 -77.45
CA SER A 100 -19.19 -15.47 -78.15
C SER A 100 -18.84 -14.70 -79.42
N ILE A 101 -17.61 -14.88 -79.88
CA ILE A 101 -17.07 -14.34 -81.12
C ILE A 101 -16.59 -15.52 -81.93
N ILE A 102 -17.06 -15.61 -83.16
CA ILE A 102 -16.64 -16.63 -84.11
C ILE A 102 -15.50 -16.03 -84.92
N VAL A 103 -14.31 -16.61 -84.78
CA VAL A 103 -13.12 -16.20 -85.52
C VAL A 103 -12.73 -17.27 -86.54
N ALA A 104 -12.07 -16.88 -87.63
CA ALA A 104 -11.54 -17.83 -88.60
C ALA A 104 -10.04 -18.05 -88.42
N ASP A 105 -9.60 -19.31 -88.50
CA ASP A 105 -8.18 -19.62 -88.65
C ASP A 105 -7.70 -19.42 -90.12
N ILE A 106 -6.40 -19.67 -90.39
CA ILE A 106 -5.82 -19.51 -91.73
C ILE A 106 -6.39 -20.49 -92.77
N HIS A 107 -7.06 -21.54 -92.33
CA HIS A 107 -7.71 -22.55 -93.18
C HIS A 107 -9.21 -22.29 -93.30
N PHE A 108 -9.68 -21.12 -92.87
CA PHE A 108 -11.09 -20.70 -92.86
C PHE A 108 -12.00 -21.55 -91.95
N ASN A 109 -11.45 -22.26 -90.97
CA ASN A 109 -12.26 -22.93 -89.96
C ASN A 109 -12.81 -21.91 -88.96
N GLU A 110 -14.11 -21.97 -88.71
CA GLU A 110 -14.79 -21.11 -87.73
C GLU A 110 -14.63 -21.66 -86.30
N ILE A 111 -14.14 -20.81 -85.41
CA ILE A 111 -13.84 -21.12 -84.01
C ILE A 111 -14.60 -20.15 -83.14
N GLU A 112 -15.55 -20.67 -82.37
CA GLU A 112 -16.34 -19.90 -81.43
C GLU A 112 -15.60 -19.75 -80.08
N ILE A 113 -15.38 -18.51 -79.65
CA ILE A 113 -14.62 -18.17 -78.44
C ILE A 113 -15.46 -17.26 -77.55
N ARG A 114 -15.33 -17.39 -76.22
CA ARG A 114 -16.01 -16.51 -75.26
C ARG A 114 -15.64 -15.04 -75.49
N ALA A 115 -16.66 -14.19 -75.63
CA ALA A 115 -16.52 -12.74 -75.74
C ALA A 115 -16.37 -12.09 -74.35
N LYS A 116 -15.68 -10.96 -74.29
CA LYS A 116 -15.71 -10.02 -73.16
C LYS A 116 -16.94 -9.13 -73.26
N GLU A 117 -17.34 -8.48 -72.17
CA GLU A 117 -18.60 -7.69 -72.11
C GLU A 117 -18.72 -6.63 -73.21
N TRP A 118 -17.61 -5.96 -73.56
CA TRP A 118 -17.55 -4.93 -74.61
C TRP A 118 -17.31 -5.46 -76.03
N GLN A 119 -17.10 -6.78 -76.20
CA GLN A 119 -16.82 -7.39 -77.49
C GLN A 119 -18.10 -7.89 -78.16
N THR A 120 -19.02 -6.96 -78.42
CA THR A 120 -20.28 -7.22 -79.13
C THR A 120 -20.25 -6.60 -80.52
N LYS A 121 -21.13 -7.09 -81.41
CA LYS A 121 -21.30 -6.53 -82.77
C LYS A 121 -21.51 -5.01 -82.80
N SER A 122 -22.10 -4.45 -81.74
CA SER A 122 -22.37 -3.01 -81.63
C SER A 122 -21.20 -2.16 -81.08
N LEU A 123 -20.26 -2.76 -80.34
CA LEU A 123 -19.23 -2.03 -79.59
C LEU A 123 -17.80 -2.33 -80.05
N TRP A 124 -17.52 -3.56 -80.53
CA TRP A 124 -16.18 -3.94 -80.97
C TRP A 124 -15.85 -3.33 -82.34
N LYS A 125 -14.81 -2.49 -82.40
CA LYS A 125 -14.41 -1.75 -83.61
C LYS A 125 -13.30 -2.43 -84.41
N PHE A 126 -12.64 -3.43 -83.83
CA PHE A 126 -11.54 -4.15 -84.47
C PHE A 126 -12.12 -5.28 -85.34
N LYS A 127 -11.54 -5.48 -86.53
CA LYS A 127 -11.96 -6.56 -87.44
C LYS A 127 -11.44 -7.93 -87.01
N ASP A 128 -10.54 -7.93 -86.04
CA ASP A 128 -9.80 -9.07 -85.57
C ASP A 128 -9.89 -9.21 -84.04
N LEU A 129 -9.45 -10.36 -83.53
CA LEU A 129 -9.41 -10.70 -82.12
C LEU A 129 -8.08 -11.38 -81.80
N ASN A 130 -7.35 -10.84 -80.81
CA ASN A 130 -6.12 -11.45 -80.32
C ASN A 130 -6.43 -12.64 -79.41
N CYS A 131 -6.07 -13.83 -79.85
CA CYS A 131 -6.33 -15.07 -79.15
C CYS A 131 -5.03 -15.85 -78.91
N LYS A 132 -4.92 -16.43 -77.73
CA LYS A 132 -3.84 -17.37 -77.39
C LYS A 132 -4.19 -18.77 -77.87
N VAL A 133 -3.25 -19.41 -78.55
CA VAL A 133 -3.41 -20.79 -79.01
C VAL A 133 -3.08 -21.73 -77.85
N ILE A 134 -4.10 -22.37 -77.28
CA ILE A 134 -3.95 -23.22 -76.08
C ILE A 134 -3.86 -24.71 -76.40
N GLY A 135 -4.11 -25.12 -77.65
CA GLY A 135 -4.00 -26.51 -78.08
C GLY A 135 -4.60 -26.79 -79.45
N LEU A 136 -4.74 -28.06 -79.78
CA LEU A 136 -5.47 -28.55 -80.95
C LEU A 136 -6.70 -29.37 -80.53
N ARG A 137 -7.74 -29.34 -81.35
CA ARG A 137 -8.85 -30.30 -81.34
C ARG A 137 -8.43 -31.57 -82.10
N ALA A 138 -9.20 -32.65 -81.93
CA ALA A 138 -8.92 -33.95 -82.55
C ALA A 138 -8.95 -33.90 -84.10
N ASP A 139 -9.71 -32.95 -84.66
CA ASP A 139 -9.85 -32.64 -86.09
C ASP A 139 -8.75 -31.72 -86.63
N GLY A 140 -7.77 -31.32 -85.80
CA GLY A 140 -6.67 -30.44 -86.20
C GLY A 140 -6.96 -28.94 -86.12
N ILE A 141 -8.18 -28.53 -85.71
CA ILE A 141 -8.54 -27.12 -85.53
C ILE A 141 -7.90 -26.57 -84.24
N VAL A 142 -7.36 -25.35 -84.27
CA VAL A 142 -6.76 -24.73 -83.08
C VAL A 142 -7.79 -24.42 -81.99
N LYS A 143 -7.42 -24.67 -80.74
CA LYS A 143 -8.14 -24.21 -79.55
C LYS A 143 -7.62 -22.85 -79.16
N LEU A 144 -8.53 -21.89 -79.02
CA LEU A 144 -8.20 -20.50 -78.80
C LEU A 144 -8.77 -20.01 -77.46
N GLU A 145 -8.01 -19.17 -76.77
CA GLU A 145 -8.43 -18.43 -75.59
C GLU A 145 -8.36 -16.93 -75.89
N ASN A 146 -9.44 -16.19 -75.64
CA ASN A 146 -9.51 -14.76 -75.89
C ASN A 146 -8.59 -13.99 -74.92
N MET A 147 -7.52 -13.41 -75.46
CA MET A 147 -6.49 -12.68 -74.70
C MET A 147 -6.36 -11.22 -75.17
N ASP A 148 -7.39 -10.68 -75.80
CA ASP A 148 -7.32 -9.34 -76.41
C ASP A 148 -7.39 -8.23 -75.35
N GLU A 149 -6.27 -7.56 -75.07
CA GLU A 149 -6.19 -6.47 -74.09
C GLU A 149 -6.77 -5.13 -74.60
N ARG A 150 -7.25 -5.07 -75.85
CA ARG A 150 -7.82 -3.85 -76.41
C ARG A 150 -9.26 -3.64 -75.90
N HIS A 151 -9.62 -2.38 -75.66
CA HIS A 151 -10.99 -1.97 -75.36
C HIS A 151 -11.40 -0.85 -76.33
N PRO A 152 -12.62 -0.85 -76.90
CA PRO A 152 -13.04 0.11 -77.92
C PRO A 152 -13.23 1.57 -77.42
N ILE A 153 -12.98 1.81 -76.13
CA ILE A 153 -13.32 3.05 -75.39
C ILE A 153 -12.16 3.44 -74.44
N TYR A 154 -11.67 2.50 -73.62
CA TYR A 154 -10.67 2.76 -72.58
C TYR A 154 -9.28 2.27 -72.98
N GLU A 155 -8.27 3.14 -72.87
CA GLU A 155 -6.88 2.78 -73.13
C GLU A 155 -6.10 2.62 -71.83
N LYS A 156 -5.27 1.57 -71.76
CA LYS A 156 -4.38 1.32 -70.63
C LYS A 156 -3.48 2.53 -70.37
N GLY A 157 -3.39 2.97 -69.11
CA GLY A 157 -2.58 4.10 -68.65
C GLY A 157 -3.22 5.48 -68.80
N LYS A 158 -4.42 5.60 -69.39
CA LYS A 158 -5.13 6.88 -69.48
C LYS A 158 -6.17 7.05 -68.37
N SER A 159 -6.41 8.31 -67.98
CA SER A 159 -7.41 8.71 -66.97
C SER A 159 -8.77 8.99 -67.62
N TYR A 160 -9.84 8.48 -67.01
CA TYR A 160 -11.23 8.67 -67.44
C TYR A 160 -12.13 8.93 -66.23
N LYS A 161 -13.25 9.61 -66.46
CA LYS A 161 -14.24 9.90 -65.41
C LYS A 161 -15.32 8.84 -65.35
N PHE A 162 -15.59 8.35 -64.15
CA PHE A 162 -16.64 7.37 -63.86
C PHE A 162 -17.58 7.92 -62.79
N GLU A 163 -18.84 7.52 -62.82
CA GLU A 163 -19.85 7.92 -61.83
C GLU A 163 -19.90 6.92 -60.67
N ILE A 164 -19.94 7.42 -59.44
CA ILE A 164 -19.97 6.59 -58.23
C ILE A 164 -21.38 6.06 -57.97
N THR A 165 -21.52 4.74 -57.89
CA THR A 165 -22.79 4.06 -57.61
C THR A 165 -22.88 3.49 -56.19
N GLY A 166 -21.75 3.29 -55.50
CA GLY A 166 -21.74 2.80 -54.12
C GLY A 166 -20.37 2.38 -53.60
N SER A 167 -20.34 1.62 -52.51
CA SER A 167 -19.11 1.00 -51.99
C SER A 167 -19.39 -0.38 -51.38
N LYS A 168 -18.39 -1.26 -51.38
CA LYS A 168 -18.45 -2.61 -50.81
C LYS A 168 -17.19 -2.91 -50.01
N GLU A 169 -17.33 -3.71 -48.95
CA GLU A 169 -16.21 -4.17 -48.12
C GLU A 169 -16.00 -5.67 -48.32
N TYR A 170 -14.74 -6.10 -48.37
CA TYR A 170 -14.34 -7.50 -48.47
C TYR A 170 -13.21 -7.81 -47.50
N GLN A 171 -13.29 -8.99 -46.89
CA GLN A 171 -12.28 -9.50 -45.97
C GLN A 171 -11.39 -10.48 -46.71
N LYS A 172 -10.08 -10.25 -46.66
CA LYS A 172 -9.07 -11.18 -47.19
C LYS A 172 -7.87 -11.18 -46.26
N ASP A 173 -7.47 -12.35 -45.77
CA ASP A 173 -6.32 -12.55 -44.88
C ASP A 173 -6.33 -11.62 -43.64
N ASP A 174 -7.45 -11.57 -42.92
CA ASP A 174 -7.67 -10.69 -41.73
C ASP A 174 -7.54 -9.18 -41.95
N ARG A 175 -7.54 -8.73 -43.20
CA ARG A 175 -7.58 -7.30 -43.56
C ARG A 175 -8.90 -6.97 -44.26
N LEU A 176 -9.54 -5.91 -43.78
CA LEU A 176 -10.71 -5.30 -44.41
C LEU A 176 -10.25 -4.37 -45.54
N PHE A 177 -10.74 -4.63 -46.74
CA PHE A 177 -10.53 -3.78 -47.90
C PHE A 177 -11.85 -3.17 -48.33
N LYS A 178 -11.84 -1.88 -48.67
CA LYS A 178 -13.00 -1.14 -49.16
C LYS A 178 -12.81 -0.81 -50.63
N VAL A 179 -13.83 -1.08 -51.45
CA VAL A 179 -13.86 -0.79 -52.88
C VAL A 179 -15.04 0.13 -53.19
N ILE A 180 -14.82 1.06 -54.12
CA ILE A 180 -15.82 1.96 -54.67
C ILE A 180 -16.40 1.32 -55.92
N LEU A 181 -17.73 1.29 -56.02
CA LEU A 181 -18.48 0.83 -57.18
C LEU A 181 -18.70 2.01 -58.12
N LEU A 182 -18.36 1.81 -59.39
CA LEU A 182 -18.40 2.81 -60.43
C LEU A 182 -19.27 2.33 -61.59
N ILE A 183 -19.87 3.27 -62.32
CA ILE A 183 -20.53 3.02 -63.60
C ILE A 183 -20.02 4.02 -64.64
N ASP A 184 -19.91 3.58 -65.89
CA ASP A 184 -19.67 4.49 -67.00
C ASP A 184 -20.94 4.89 -67.75
N LYS A 185 -20.79 5.84 -68.68
CA LYS A 185 -21.89 6.31 -69.54
C LYS A 185 -22.46 5.27 -70.50
N TYR A 186 -21.83 4.09 -70.60
CA TYR A 186 -22.27 2.97 -71.44
C TYR A 186 -22.96 1.87 -70.62
N GLY A 187 -23.05 2.04 -69.29
CA GLY A 187 -23.71 1.10 -68.38
C GLY A 187 -22.79 -0.01 -67.85
N PHE A 188 -21.49 0.02 -68.14
CA PHE A 188 -20.54 -0.94 -67.58
C PHE A 188 -20.18 -0.56 -66.15
N THR A 189 -20.13 -1.55 -65.26
CA THR A 189 -19.81 -1.36 -63.84
C THR A 189 -18.37 -1.75 -63.54
N TYR A 190 -17.69 -0.97 -62.72
CA TYR A 190 -16.29 -1.17 -62.34
C TYR A 190 -16.09 -1.10 -60.82
N GLU A 191 -14.98 -1.66 -60.37
CA GLU A 191 -14.55 -1.67 -58.97
C GLU A 191 -13.16 -1.03 -58.86
N VAL A 192 -13.00 -0.06 -57.96
CA VAL A 192 -11.71 0.59 -57.67
C VAL A 192 -11.39 0.55 -56.18
N PRO A 193 -10.15 0.22 -55.75
CA PRO A 193 -9.76 0.28 -54.34
C PRO A 193 -9.94 1.69 -53.77
N ALA A 194 -10.44 1.79 -52.55
CA ALA A 194 -10.65 3.07 -51.89
C ALA A 194 -9.38 3.56 -51.16
N TYR A 195 -8.85 4.76 -51.50
CA TYR A 195 -7.86 5.44 -50.66
C TYR A 195 -8.48 5.97 -49.37
N ARG A 196 -7.72 5.97 -48.26
CA ARG A 196 -8.22 6.34 -46.92
C ARG A 196 -8.83 7.75 -46.86
N THR A 197 -8.27 8.70 -47.59
CA THR A 197 -8.77 10.08 -47.72
C THR A 197 -10.04 10.18 -48.57
N SER A 198 -10.14 9.40 -49.64
CA SER A 198 -11.30 9.42 -50.56
C SER A 198 -12.59 8.85 -49.95
N ILE A 199 -12.50 7.98 -48.94
CA ILE A 199 -13.66 7.32 -48.29
C ILE A 199 -14.52 8.33 -47.52
N ILE A 200 -13.95 9.47 -47.11
CA ILE A 200 -14.56 10.37 -46.13
C ILE A 200 -15.73 11.18 -46.73
N ASN A 201 -15.80 11.35 -48.06
CA ASN A 201 -16.77 12.21 -48.74
C ASN A 201 -17.39 11.61 -50.02
N LEU A 202 -17.60 10.29 -50.10
CA LEU A 202 -18.21 9.69 -51.31
C LEU A 202 -19.70 10.07 -51.43
N LYS A 203 -20.03 10.97 -52.37
CA LYS A 203 -21.43 11.20 -52.78
C LYS A 203 -21.79 10.29 -53.94
N ILE A 204 -22.86 9.51 -53.78
CA ILE A 204 -23.45 8.74 -54.87
C ILE A 204 -23.85 9.75 -55.97
N THR A 205 -23.56 9.44 -57.24
CA THR A 205 -23.69 10.31 -58.44
C THR A 205 -22.54 11.30 -58.72
N GLU A 206 -21.51 11.37 -57.88
CA GLU A 206 -20.31 12.19 -58.16
C GLU A 206 -19.35 11.48 -59.14
N GLN A 207 -18.64 12.26 -59.97
CA GLN A 207 -17.65 11.73 -60.92
C GLN A 207 -16.25 11.67 -60.30
N ILE A 208 -15.59 10.52 -60.41
CA ILE A 208 -14.20 10.33 -60.00
C ILE A 208 -13.30 10.03 -61.22
N SER A 209 -12.09 10.59 -61.23
CA SER A 209 -11.07 10.28 -62.23
C SER A 209 -10.30 9.02 -61.83
N CYS A 210 -10.28 8.04 -62.73
CA CYS A 210 -9.55 6.79 -62.55
C CYS A 210 -8.66 6.49 -63.75
N ILE A 211 -7.46 5.98 -63.47
CA ILE A 211 -6.49 5.50 -64.45
C ILE A 211 -6.78 4.03 -64.75
N VAL A 212 -6.81 3.66 -66.03
CA VAL A 212 -6.97 2.26 -66.46
C VAL A 212 -5.67 1.49 -66.24
N ASP A 213 -5.63 0.59 -65.27
CA ASP A 213 -4.45 -0.21 -64.91
C ASP A 213 -4.23 -1.35 -65.92
N LYS A 214 -5.25 -2.18 -66.14
CA LYS A 214 -5.22 -3.30 -67.09
C LYS A 214 -6.60 -3.70 -67.59
N VAL A 215 -6.65 -4.27 -68.79
CA VAL A 215 -7.88 -4.76 -69.44
C VAL A 215 -7.77 -6.27 -69.65
N THR A 216 -8.53 -7.06 -68.89
CA THR A 216 -8.63 -8.52 -69.06
C THR A 216 -10.05 -8.87 -69.48
N PHE A 217 -10.74 -9.80 -68.82
CA PHE A 217 -12.19 -9.99 -68.94
C PHE A 217 -12.99 -8.88 -68.23
N LYS A 218 -12.32 -8.08 -67.40
CA LYS A 218 -12.82 -6.85 -66.78
C LYS A 218 -11.78 -5.74 -66.91
N VAL A 219 -12.20 -4.48 -66.82
CA VAL A 219 -11.29 -3.34 -66.74
C VAL A 219 -10.94 -3.09 -65.27
N PHE A 220 -9.64 -3.04 -64.96
CA PHE A 220 -9.14 -2.69 -63.63
C PHE A 220 -8.75 -1.21 -63.60
N LEU A 221 -9.18 -0.52 -62.54
CA LEU A 221 -9.00 0.92 -62.36
C LEU A 221 -8.18 1.21 -61.09
N ASN A 222 -7.43 2.31 -61.10
CA ASN A 222 -6.79 2.93 -59.94
C ASN A 222 -7.21 4.40 -59.82
N GLN A 223 -7.36 4.93 -58.61
CA GLN A 223 -7.69 6.35 -58.40
C GLN A 223 -6.52 7.27 -58.77
N GLU A 224 -6.80 8.43 -59.34
CA GLU A 224 -5.82 9.50 -59.56
C GLU A 224 -5.62 10.27 -58.23
N ILE A 225 -4.39 10.33 -57.70
CA ILE A 225 -4.11 10.92 -56.37
C ILE A 225 -4.32 12.44 -56.42
N SER A 226 -5.22 12.98 -55.59
CA SER A 226 -5.27 14.42 -55.29
C SER A 226 -4.55 14.73 -53.98
N ASP A 227 -3.72 15.77 -53.95
CA ASP A 227 -2.99 16.20 -52.74
C ASP A 227 -3.95 16.40 -51.53
N ASP A 228 -3.53 15.95 -50.34
CA ASP A 228 -4.26 16.17 -49.08
C ASP A 228 -4.19 17.67 -48.70
N PRO A 229 -5.31 18.40 -48.63
CA PRO A 229 -5.32 19.84 -48.31
C PRO A 229 -4.87 20.16 -46.88
N TYR A 230 -4.68 19.15 -46.01
CA TYR A 230 -4.21 19.30 -44.63
C TYR A 230 -2.74 18.88 -44.43
N PHE A 231 -2.01 18.60 -45.51
CA PHE A 231 -0.57 18.35 -45.44
C PHE A 231 0.21 19.66 -45.39
N PHE A 232 1.15 19.73 -44.46
CA PHE A 232 2.11 20.81 -44.30
C PHE A 232 3.48 20.17 -44.04
N GLU A 233 4.55 20.71 -44.60
CA GLU A 233 5.90 20.28 -44.22
C GLU A 233 6.23 20.72 -42.79
N PHE A 234 7.16 20.04 -42.12
CA PHE A 234 7.51 20.36 -40.74
C PHE A 234 7.90 21.83 -40.55
N ASN A 235 8.69 22.38 -41.48
CA ASN A 235 9.17 23.75 -41.42
C ASN A 235 8.06 24.80 -41.64
N GLU A 236 6.91 24.40 -42.21
CA GLU A 236 5.73 25.27 -42.34
C GLU A 236 4.90 25.32 -41.03
N ILE A 237 5.14 24.37 -40.13
CA ILE A 237 4.50 24.26 -38.81
C ILE A 237 5.39 24.95 -37.77
N ILE A 238 6.67 24.59 -37.75
CA ILE A 238 7.68 25.03 -36.79
C ILE A 238 8.87 25.62 -37.57
N ASP A 239 9.04 26.93 -37.51
CA ASP A 239 10.18 27.62 -38.12
C ASP A 239 11.41 27.59 -37.18
N ASN A 240 11.94 26.38 -36.93
CA ASN A 240 13.11 26.18 -36.10
C ASN A 240 13.99 25.03 -36.63
N HIS A 241 15.13 25.39 -37.23
CA HIS A 241 16.03 24.42 -37.84
C HIS A 241 16.63 23.42 -36.83
N HIS A 242 16.84 23.82 -35.57
CA HIS A 242 17.34 22.93 -34.52
C HIS A 242 16.33 21.81 -34.24
N TYR A 243 15.04 22.13 -34.09
CA TYR A 243 14.00 21.13 -33.86
C TYR A 243 13.87 20.14 -35.01
N TYR A 244 13.94 20.64 -36.25
CA TYR A 244 13.95 19.79 -37.43
C TYR A 244 15.10 18.78 -37.39
N LYS A 245 16.34 19.25 -37.17
CA LYS A 245 17.54 18.41 -37.22
C LYS A 245 17.65 17.45 -36.02
N SER A 246 17.25 17.90 -34.84
CA SER A 246 17.49 17.17 -33.59
C SER A 246 16.36 16.22 -33.21
N TYR A 247 15.10 16.56 -33.53
CA TYR A 247 13.93 15.82 -33.02
C TYR A 247 13.02 15.28 -34.13
N PHE A 248 12.98 15.89 -35.32
CA PHE A 248 12.11 15.44 -36.40
C PHE A 248 12.82 14.50 -37.38
N LEU A 249 13.87 14.98 -38.05
CA LEU A 249 14.59 14.24 -39.09
C LEU A 249 15.13 12.88 -38.62
N PRO A 250 15.75 12.76 -37.42
CA PRO A 250 16.23 11.45 -36.96
C PRO A 250 15.11 10.43 -36.79
N LYS A 251 13.90 10.88 -36.42
CA LYS A 251 12.73 10.02 -36.23
C LYS A 251 12.01 9.71 -37.53
N LEU A 252 12.04 10.62 -38.49
CA LEU A 252 11.55 10.36 -39.85
C LEU A 252 12.40 9.29 -40.57
N LEU A 253 13.71 9.24 -40.28
CA LEU A 253 14.64 8.28 -40.87
C LEU A 253 14.74 6.96 -40.11
N ASP A 254 14.14 6.86 -38.93
CA ASP A 254 14.19 5.68 -38.06
C ASP A 254 13.36 4.52 -38.65
N SER A 255 14.05 3.49 -39.13
CA SER A 255 13.48 2.30 -39.76
C SER A 255 13.30 1.12 -38.80
N GLU A 256 13.51 1.30 -37.49
CA GLU A 256 13.31 0.25 -36.50
C GLU A 256 11.96 0.43 -35.80
N ASP A 257 11.70 1.63 -35.27
CA ASP A 257 10.51 1.93 -34.48
C ASP A 257 9.21 1.90 -35.31
N LYS A 258 8.17 1.23 -34.78
CA LYS A 258 6.87 1.06 -35.46
C LYS A 258 6.13 2.39 -35.68
N ASN A 259 6.21 3.31 -34.72
CA ASN A 259 5.55 4.61 -34.81
C ASN A 259 6.30 5.54 -35.77
N CYS A 260 7.64 5.49 -35.78
CA CYS A 260 8.47 6.18 -36.77
C CYS A 260 8.18 5.71 -38.20
N LYS A 261 8.08 4.40 -38.44
CA LYS A 261 7.65 3.82 -39.74
C LYS A 261 6.29 4.35 -40.18
N GLN A 262 5.32 4.36 -39.27
CA GLN A 262 3.98 4.88 -39.54
C GLN A 262 4.05 6.36 -39.95
N MET A 263 4.77 7.19 -39.18
CA MET A 263 4.94 8.61 -39.47
C MET A 263 5.63 8.84 -40.82
N LYS A 264 6.68 8.08 -41.13
CA LYS A 264 7.40 8.18 -42.41
C LYS A 264 6.49 7.87 -43.59
N SER A 265 5.73 6.77 -43.54
CA SER A 265 4.75 6.43 -44.58
C SER A 265 3.75 7.57 -44.80
N GLN A 266 3.21 8.14 -43.71
CA GLN A 266 2.27 9.26 -43.78
C GLN A 266 2.91 10.52 -44.37
N TYR A 267 4.18 10.80 -44.05
CA TYR A 267 4.90 11.94 -44.57
C TYR A 267 5.23 11.78 -46.07
N ASP A 268 5.70 10.61 -46.49
CA ASP A 268 6.03 10.29 -47.88
C ASP A 268 4.76 10.29 -48.77
N GLU A 269 3.62 9.88 -48.22
CA GLU A 269 2.29 9.93 -48.86
C GLU A 269 1.67 11.34 -48.87
N LYS A 270 2.37 12.36 -48.36
CA LYS A 270 1.85 13.72 -48.16
C LYS A 270 0.52 13.75 -47.41
N SER A 271 0.39 13.00 -46.33
CA SER A 271 -0.81 12.96 -45.50
C SER A 271 -0.63 13.78 -44.23
N GLY A 272 -1.56 14.72 -43.93
CA GLY A 272 -1.48 15.56 -42.73
C GLY A 272 -1.45 14.76 -41.41
N PHE A 273 -1.94 13.52 -41.40
CA PHE A 273 -1.98 12.65 -40.22
C PHE A 273 -0.61 12.36 -39.58
N TYR A 274 0.52 12.57 -40.29
CA TYR A 274 1.85 12.42 -39.71
C TYR A 274 2.05 13.33 -38.47
N ILE A 275 1.43 14.52 -38.46
CA ILE A 275 1.53 15.50 -37.37
C ILE A 275 0.92 14.91 -36.09
N LEU A 276 -0.24 14.25 -36.21
CA LEU A 276 -0.89 13.58 -35.09
C LEU A 276 -0.05 12.39 -34.60
N THR A 277 0.54 11.60 -35.49
CA THR A 277 1.44 10.50 -35.08
C THR A 277 2.66 11.03 -34.33
N TYR A 278 3.26 12.12 -34.82
CA TYR A 278 4.43 12.73 -34.20
C TYR A 278 4.15 13.23 -32.78
N CYS A 279 3.05 13.96 -32.58
CA CYS A 279 2.71 14.55 -31.28
C CYS A 279 2.10 13.55 -30.29
N ASN A 280 1.38 12.53 -30.76
CA ASN A 280 0.73 11.57 -29.88
C ASN A 280 1.61 10.39 -29.47
N LYS A 281 2.63 10.06 -30.27
CA LYS A 281 3.41 8.83 -30.07
C LYS A 281 4.91 9.08 -29.95
N ILE A 282 5.47 9.98 -30.75
CA ILE A 282 6.92 10.12 -30.86
C ILE A 282 7.44 11.14 -29.85
N LEU A 283 6.95 12.39 -29.87
CA LEU A 283 7.39 13.44 -28.94
C LEU A 283 7.16 13.07 -27.46
N PRO A 284 6.00 12.51 -27.05
CA PRO A 284 5.79 12.09 -25.66
C PRO A 284 6.75 10.98 -25.23
N ASN A 285 7.11 10.06 -26.15
CA ASN A 285 8.07 9.01 -25.85
C ASN A 285 9.47 9.61 -25.64
N ILE A 286 9.93 10.50 -26.53
CA ILE A 286 11.20 11.23 -26.39
C ILE A 286 11.24 12.00 -25.07
N LEU A 287 10.17 12.71 -24.73
CA LEU A 287 10.04 13.45 -23.47
C LEU A 287 10.20 12.49 -22.27
N SER A 288 9.44 11.40 -22.25
CA SER A 288 9.46 10.43 -21.15
C SER A 288 10.82 9.73 -20.98
N GLU A 289 11.50 9.37 -22.07
CA GLU A 289 12.82 8.73 -22.04
C GLU A 289 13.90 9.68 -21.52
N ASN A 290 13.87 10.94 -21.96
CA ASN A 290 14.84 11.93 -21.50
C ASN A 290 14.65 12.27 -20.02
N ILE A 291 13.40 12.37 -19.56
CA ILE A 291 13.14 12.57 -18.13
C ILE A 291 13.61 11.36 -17.31
N LYS A 292 13.34 10.12 -17.76
CA LYS A 292 13.86 8.90 -17.10
C LYS A 292 15.39 8.88 -17.02
N ARG A 293 16.07 9.37 -18.06
CA ARG A 293 17.53 9.51 -18.12
C ARG A 293 18.05 10.77 -17.39
N LYS A 294 17.20 11.53 -16.70
CA LYS A 294 17.51 12.81 -16.04
C LYS A 294 18.10 13.88 -16.97
N ASN A 295 17.84 13.79 -18.27
CA ASN A 295 18.26 14.77 -19.26
C ASN A 295 17.19 15.86 -19.43
N PHE A 296 17.05 16.71 -18.41
CA PHE A 296 16.00 17.72 -18.35
C PHE A 296 16.12 18.82 -19.40
N LYS A 297 17.34 19.12 -19.87
CA LYS A 297 17.55 20.10 -20.95
C LYS A 297 16.82 19.70 -22.23
N ILE A 298 17.00 18.45 -22.67
CA ILE A 298 16.29 17.93 -23.85
C ILE A 298 14.79 17.81 -23.57
N ALA A 299 14.40 17.38 -22.37
CA ALA A 299 12.99 17.28 -21.99
C ALA A 299 12.26 18.63 -22.11
N ILE A 300 12.88 19.74 -21.69
CA ILE A 300 12.31 21.09 -21.81
C ILE A 300 12.18 21.50 -23.29
N GLU A 301 13.21 21.27 -24.10
CA GLU A 301 13.17 21.56 -25.54
C GLU A 301 12.04 20.78 -26.23
N VAL A 302 11.91 19.48 -25.93
CA VAL A 302 10.88 18.61 -26.51
C VAL A 302 9.48 18.98 -26.01
N ASN A 303 9.33 19.35 -24.73
CA ASN A 303 8.06 19.85 -24.20
C ASN A 303 7.61 21.15 -24.89
N SER A 304 8.56 22.06 -25.15
CA SER A 304 8.30 23.31 -25.86
C SER A 304 7.85 23.05 -27.31
N LEU A 305 8.56 22.15 -28.01
CA LEU A 305 8.18 21.71 -29.36
C LEU A 305 6.78 21.07 -29.37
N LEU A 306 6.47 20.21 -28.40
CA LEU A 306 5.16 19.60 -28.27
C LEU A 306 4.06 20.66 -28.07
N PHE A 307 4.28 21.62 -27.17
CA PHE A 307 3.34 22.73 -26.94
C PHE A 307 3.06 23.54 -28.21
N GLU A 308 4.11 23.88 -28.97
CA GLU A 308 3.99 24.66 -30.21
C GLU A 308 3.17 23.92 -31.26
N ILE A 309 3.44 22.63 -31.49
CA ILE A 309 2.71 21.85 -32.50
C ILE A 309 1.26 21.60 -32.06
N GLU A 310 1.01 21.25 -30.79
CA GLU A 310 -0.36 21.04 -30.28
C GLU A 310 -1.19 22.33 -30.37
N THR A 311 -0.59 23.48 -30.06
CA THR A 311 -1.24 24.79 -30.22
C THR A 311 -1.52 25.10 -31.70
N TRP A 312 -0.62 24.71 -32.60
CA TRP A 312 -0.81 24.84 -34.04
C TRP A 312 -1.98 23.96 -34.54
N ILE A 313 -2.09 22.72 -34.05
CA ILE A 313 -3.17 21.78 -34.39
C ILE A 313 -4.55 22.40 -34.12
N LEU A 314 -4.72 23.09 -32.98
CA LEU A 314 -5.97 23.79 -32.64
C LEU A 314 -6.27 24.98 -33.57
N LYS A 315 -5.24 25.71 -34.03
CA LYS A 315 -5.40 26.93 -34.83
C LYS A 315 -5.68 26.65 -36.31
N ARG A 316 -4.98 25.68 -36.92
CA ARG A 316 -4.94 25.48 -38.39
C ARG A 316 -5.88 24.42 -38.92
N GLY A 317 -6.57 23.69 -38.05
CA GLY A 317 -7.77 22.93 -38.41
C GLY A 317 -7.53 21.55 -39.01
N ILE A 318 -6.38 20.91 -38.79
CA ILE A 318 -6.18 19.48 -39.13
C ILE A 318 -7.22 18.57 -38.46
N ILE A 319 -7.79 18.99 -37.32
CA ILE A 319 -8.94 18.33 -36.70
C ILE A 319 -10.12 18.20 -37.68
N ARG A 320 -10.31 19.15 -38.61
CA ARG A 320 -11.36 19.10 -39.64
C ARG A 320 -11.15 17.98 -40.66
N ALA A 321 -9.92 17.48 -40.82
CA ALA A 321 -9.61 16.34 -41.69
C ALA A 321 -10.22 15.02 -41.17
N LEU A 322 -10.62 14.97 -39.88
CA LEU A 322 -11.27 13.80 -39.29
C LEU A 322 -12.73 13.69 -39.77
N PRO A 323 -13.21 12.48 -40.11
CA PRO A 323 -14.53 12.28 -40.72
C PRO A 323 -15.70 12.49 -39.75
N SER A 324 -15.58 12.00 -38.50
CA SER A 324 -16.69 12.00 -37.54
C SER A 324 -16.58 13.13 -36.52
N GLU A 325 -17.74 13.68 -36.13
CA GLU A 325 -17.83 14.71 -35.09
C GLU A 325 -17.34 14.19 -33.72
N SER A 326 -17.59 12.92 -33.42
CA SER A 326 -17.08 12.24 -32.22
C SER A 326 -15.54 12.17 -32.20
N ALA A 327 -14.90 11.79 -33.32
CA ALA A 327 -13.43 11.74 -33.40
C ALA A 327 -12.81 13.14 -33.29
N ARG A 328 -13.45 14.15 -33.89
CA ARG A 328 -13.03 15.55 -33.76
C ARG A 328 -13.07 16.02 -32.31
N LYS A 329 -14.15 15.71 -31.59
CA LYS A 329 -14.31 16.06 -30.18
C LYS A 329 -13.24 15.39 -29.32
N LEU A 330 -13.05 14.08 -29.47
CA LEU A 330 -12.05 13.31 -28.71
C LEU A 330 -10.62 13.81 -28.96
N ILE A 331 -10.23 14.05 -30.22
CA ILE A 331 -8.89 14.56 -30.53
C ILE A 331 -8.73 15.97 -29.99
N LYS A 332 -9.74 16.84 -30.09
CA LYS A 332 -9.69 18.18 -29.50
C LYS A 332 -9.52 18.15 -27.98
N GLU A 333 -10.23 17.27 -27.29
CA GLU A 333 -10.07 17.04 -25.84
C GLU A 333 -8.66 16.57 -25.50
N LYS A 334 -8.12 15.62 -26.28
CA LYS A 334 -6.76 15.10 -26.10
C LYS A 334 -5.69 16.19 -26.31
N VAL A 335 -5.79 16.96 -27.38
CA VAL A 335 -4.88 18.08 -27.69
C VAL A 335 -4.91 19.10 -26.56
N ASN A 336 -6.11 19.49 -26.08
CA ASN A 336 -6.24 20.40 -24.94
C ASN A 336 -5.57 19.83 -23.67
N LEU A 337 -5.74 18.54 -23.39
CA LEU A 337 -5.11 17.88 -22.24
C LEU A 337 -3.57 17.88 -22.35
N GLN A 338 -3.02 17.63 -23.54
CA GLN A 338 -1.57 17.67 -23.80
C GLN A 338 -1.03 19.09 -23.64
N ILE A 339 -1.75 20.11 -24.10
CA ILE A 339 -1.38 21.52 -23.90
C ILE A 339 -1.34 21.87 -22.42
N GLN A 340 -2.37 21.50 -21.64
CA GLN A 340 -2.39 21.74 -20.20
C GLN A 340 -1.24 21.02 -19.49
N THR A 341 -1.02 19.74 -19.83
CA THR A 341 0.11 18.95 -19.32
C THR A 341 1.45 19.65 -19.60
N SER A 342 1.63 20.13 -20.83
CA SER A 342 2.86 20.80 -21.24
C SER A 342 3.11 22.10 -20.49
N LYS A 343 2.06 22.90 -20.21
CA LYS A 343 2.17 24.11 -19.37
C LYS A 343 2.64 23.80 -17.95
N HIS A 344 2.09 22.76 -17.31
CA HIS A 344 2.54 22.35 -15.98
C HIS A 344 3.99 21.84 -15.99
N LEU A 345 4.40 21.12 -17.05
CA LEU A 345 5.78 20.68 -17.21
C LEU A 345 6.76 21.84 -17.47
N GLU A 346 6.31 22.91 -18.14
CA GLU A 346 7.10 24.13 -18.37
C GLU A 346 7.48 24.81 -17.05
N VAL A 347 6.62 24.74 -16.03
CA VAL A 347 6.91 25.21 -14.66
C VAL A 347 7.86 24.24 -13.94
N VAL A 348 7.56 22.95 -13.97
CA VAL A 348 8.24 21.95 -13.14
C VAL A 348 9.64 21.59 -13.64
N LEU A 349 9.83 21.35 -14.94
CA LEU A 349 11.10 20.83 -15.48
C LEU A 349 12.30 21.78 -15.23
N PRO A 350 12.19 23.11 -15.39
CA PRO A 350 13.29 24.03 -15.06
C PRO A 350 13.66 24.04 -13.57
N ILE A 351 12.67 23.88 -12.68
CA ILE A 351 12.88 23.80 -11.23
C ILE A 351 13.71 22.55 -10.89
N ILE A 352 13.35 21.41 -11.47
CA ILE A 352 14.08 20.14 -11.31
C ILE A 352 15.48 20.24 -11.90
N GLN A 353 15.63 20.77 -13.12
CA GLN A 353 16.94 20.89 -13.79
C GLN A 353 17.94 21.69 -12.94
N ASN A 354 17.47 22.75 -12.29
CA ASN A 354 18.32 23.69 -11.55
C ASN A 354 18.34 23.42 -10.04
N ASN A 355 17.66 22.38 -9.55
CA ASN A 355 17.47 22.08 -8.12
C ASN A 355 16.93 23.27 -7.31
N ARG A 356 16.03 24.09 -7.88
CA ARG A 356 15.48 25.30 -7.24
C ARG A 356 14.11 25.06 -6.61
N PHE A 357 13.99 24.03 -5.78
CA PHE A 357 12.70 23.65 -5.17
C PHE A 357 12.11 24.76 -4.28
N ALA A 358 12.96 25.59 -3.66
CA ALA A 358 12.52 26.76 -2.90
C ALA A 358 11.67 27.73 -3.75
N ASP A 359 12.05 27.97 -5.01
CA ASP A 359 11.31 28.82 -5.94
C ASP A 359 9.89 28.29 -6.20
N TYR A 360 9.69 26.95 -6.14
CA TYR A 360 8.36 26.35 -6.20
C TYR A 360 7.56 26.59 -4.92
N TYR A 361 8.20 26.43 -3.76
CA TYR A 361 7.55 26.56 -2.46
C TYR A 361 7.10 27.98 -2.12
N ASP A 362 7.62 29.00 -2.80
CA ASP A 362 7.24 30.40 -2.58
C ASP A 362 6.06 30.89 -3.45
N GLN A 363 5.45 30.01 -4.24
CA GLN A 363 4.30 30.34 -5.09
C GLN A 363 3.01 30.65 -4.29
N GLU A 364 2.16 31.51 -4.85
CA GLU A 364 0.85 31.83 -4.27
C GLU A 364 -0.21 30.75 -4.53
N THR A 365 -0.16 30.12 -5.70
CA THR A 365 -1.13 29.13 -6.18
C THR A 365 -0.44 27.84 -6.63
N TYR A 366 -1.01 26.68 -6.30
CA TYR A 366 -0.44 25.37 -6.64
C TYR A 366 -1.45 24.50 -7.39
N TYR A 367 -0.98 23.83 -8.44
CA TYR A 367 -1.74 22.86 -9.22
C TYR A 367 -1.37 21.43 -8.84
N ILE A 368 -2.35 20.54 -8.73
CA ILE A 368 -2.11 19.15 -8.30
C ILE A 368 -1.24 18.38 -9.31
N GLU A 369 -1.38 18.73 -10.59
CA GLU A 369 -0.60 18.22 -11.71
C GLU A 369 0.88 18.54 -11.53
N GLU A 370 1.21 19.77 -11.14
CA GLU A 370 2.58 20.21 -10.91
C GLU A 370 3.19 19.52 -9.71
N ILE A 371 2.45 19.41 -8.59
CA ILE A 371 2.89 18.66 -7.41
C ILE A 371 3.17 17.20 -7.79
N PHE A 372 2.30 16.59 -8.61
CA PHE A 372 2.52 15.24 -9.15
C PHE A 372 3.78 15.16 -10.00
N TYR A 373 3.97 16.02 -11.00
CA TYR A 373 5.15 15.97 -11.86
C TYR A 373 6.44 16.26 -11.09
N LEU A 374 6.40 17.19 -10.14
CA LEU A 374 7.52 17.51 -9.26
C LEU A 374 7.94 16.27 -8.47
N LEU A 375 7.00 15.61 -7.79
CA LEU A 375 7.26 14.40 -7.02
C LEU A 375 7.67 13.23 -7.89
N TYR A 376 7.05 13.07 -9.06
CA TYR A 376 7.29 11.93 -9.95
C TYR A 376 8.68 11.99 -10.57
N TYR A 377 9.13 13.16 -11.01
CA TYR A 377 10.40 13.32 -11.74
C TYR A 377 11.61 13.72 -10.88
N SER A 378 11.39 14.23 -9.67
CA SER A 378 12.49 14.59 -8.75
C SER A 378 12.99 13.39 -7.94
N ASP A 379 14.21 13.48 -7.45
CA ASP A 379 14.67 12.65 -6.34
C ASP A 379 13.94 13.09 -5.06
N ILE A 380 13.32 12.15 -4.35
CA ILE A 380 12.52 12.48 -3.15
C ILE A 380 13.39 13.05 -2.01
N LYS A 381 14.70 12.77 -2.02
CA LYS A 381 15.66 13.31 -1.04
C LYS A 381 15.92 14.80 -1.19
N LEU A 382 15.62 15.36 -2.36
CA LEU A 382 15.81 16.79 -2.63
C LEU A 382 14.58 17.63 -2.26
N LEU A 383 13.45 16.97 -1.95
CA LEU A 383 12.18 17.62 -1.66
C LEU A 383 11.97 17.73 -0.14
N GLU A 384 11.34 18.83 0.29
CA GLU A 384 10.96 19.06 1.68
C GLU A 384 9.50 18.63 1.91
N PRO A 385 9.21 17.52 2.60
CA PRO A 385 7.85 16.99 2.72
C PRO A 385 6.89 17.95 3.43
N LEU A 386 7.35 18.68 4.45
CA LEU A 386 6.52 19.67 5.14
C LEU A 386 6.14 20.85 4.25
N LYS A 387 7.01 21.25 3.31
CA LYS A 387 6.67 22.26 2.29
C LYS A 387 5.66 21.71 1.29
N ILE A 388 5.77 20.44 0.89
CA ILE A 388 4.77 19.79 0.05
C ILE A 388 3.41 19.68 0.77
N VAL A 389 3.39 19.42 2.09
CA VAL A 389 2.17 19.48 2.90
C VAL A 389 1.52 20.87 2.81
N ASP A 390 2.32 21.94 2.90
CA ASP A 390 1.82 23.31 2.77
C ASP A 390 1.26 23.58 1.37
N CYS A 391 1.92 23.10 0.31
CA CYS A 391 1.40 23.14 -1.06
C CYS A 391 0.06 22.43 -1.17
N LEU A 392 -0.03 21.18 -0.71
CA LEU A 392 -1.26 20.37 -0.74
C LEU A 392 -2.42 21.03 0.01
N LYS A 393 -2.15 21.65 1.16
CA LYS A 393 -3.16 22.37 1.95
C LYS A 393 -3.68 23.65 1.29
N LYS A 394 -2.89 24.25 0.39
CA LYS A 394 -3.28 25.42 -0.40
C LYS A 394 -3.99 25.04 -1.72
N THR A 395 -4.02 23.76 -2.09
CA THR A 395 -4.73 23.25 -3.26
C THR A 395 -6.13 22.73 -2.87
N ASP A 396 -7.12 22.88 -3.75
CA ASP A 396 -8.44 22.26 -3.56
C ASP A 396 -8.40 20.75 -3.85
N LEU A 397 -8.00 19.95 -2.85
CA LEU A 397 -7.87 18.50 -2.99
C LEU A 397 -9.22 17.77 -3.13
N LYS A 398 -10.35 18.42 -2.80
CA LYS A 398 -11.68 17.78 -2.85
C LYS A 398 -12.34 17.87 -4.22
N ASN A 399 -11.74 18.60 -5.16
CA ASN A 399 -12.25 18.70 -6.52
C ASN A 399 -12.19 17.32 -7.23
N PRO A 400 -13.32 16.77 -7.72
CA PRO A 400 -13.35 15.48 -8.41
C PRO A 400 -12.43 15.38 -9.62
N SER A 401 -12.11 16.50 -10.30
CA SER A 401 -11.18 16.50 -11.44
C SER A 401 -9.74 16.12 -11.05
N HIS A 402 -9.39 16.23 -9.77
CA HIS A 402 -8.04 15.92 -9.27
C HIS A 402 -7.85 14.44 -8.93
N THR A 403 -8.92 13.64 -8.87
CA THR A 403 -8.90 12.22 -8.43
C THR A 403 -7.78 11.42 -9.11
N TYR A 404 -7.64 11.54 -10.43
CA TYR A 404 -6.61 10.85 -11.20
C TYR A 404 -5.18 11.15 -10.72
N TYR A 405 -4.87 12.43 -10.49
CA TYR A 405 -3.54 12.86 -10.04
C TYR A 405 -3.30 12.52 -8.57
N LEU A 406 -4.33 12.61 -7.71
CA LEU A 406 -4.26 12.21 -6.31
C LEU A 406 -3.95 10.72 -6.14
N GLU A 407 -4.58 9.85 -6.93
CA GLU A 407 -4.28 8.42 -6.91
C GLU A 407 -2.84 8.11 -7.35
N LYS A 408 -2.36 8.79 -8.39
CA LYS A 408 -0.96 8.68 -8.82
C LYS A 408 0.03 9.23 -7.79
N LEU A 409 -0.32 10.31 -7.10
CA LEU A 409 0.48 10.87 -6.02
C LEU A 409 0.62 9.89 -4.86
N ILE A 410 -0.47 9.24 -4.41
CA ILE A 410 -0.41 8.21 -3.36
C ILE A 410 0.56 7.09 -3.74
N ARG A 411 0.43 6.57 -4.97
CA ARG A 411 1.32 5.51 -5.50
C ARG A 411 2.78 5.99 -5.52
N THR A 412 3.01 7.21 -6.02
CA THR A 412 4.36 7.79 -6.14
C THR A 412 5.02 8.00 -4.79
N VAL A 413 4.34 8.66 -3.86
CA VAL A 413 4.82 8.87 -2.48
C VAL A 413 5.03 7.53 -1.78
N GLY A 414 4.11 6.58 -1.97
CA GLY A 414 4.18 5.26 -1.34
C GLY A 414 5.37 4.42 -1.81
N VAL A 415 5.74 4.51 -3.08
CA VAL A 415 6.94 3.85 -3.62
C VAL A 415 8.20 4.57 -3.14
N LYS A 416 8.28 5.90 -3.31
CA LYS A 416 9.50 6.66 -3.04
C LYS A 416 9.82 6.78 -1.56
N LYS A 417 8.82 6.88 -0.67
CA LYS A 417 9.07 6.94 0.79
C LYS A 417 9.76 5.68 1.33
N LYS A 418 9.70 4.56 0.60
CA LYS A 418 10.43 3.32 0.96
C LYS A 418 11.94 3.51 0.99
N GLU A 419 12.48 4.51 0.32
CA GLU A 419 13.92 4.84 0.38
C GLU A 419 14.37 5.25 1.79
N PHE A 420 13.50 5.93 2.55
CA PHE A 420 13.73 6.30 3.96
C PHE A 420 13.33 5.19 4.93
N GLN A 421 12.76 4.10 4.39
CA GLN A 421 12.32 2.94 5.14
C GLN A 421 13.48 1.98 5.43
N GLN A 422 14.71 2.49 5.56
CA GLN A 422 15.84 1.72 6.12
C GLN A 422 15.58 1.33 7.60
N PHE A 423 14.53 1.87 8.23
CA PHE A 423 13.96 1.39 9.49
C PHE A 423 13.07 0.15 9.39
N ASN A 424 12.78 -0.37 8.19
CA ASN A 424 11.98 -1.59 8.04
C ASN A 424 12.62 -2.63 7.10
N SER A 425 13.74 -3.20 7.53
CA SER A 425 13.91 -4.65 7.41
C SER A 425 13.82 -5.21 8.83
N GLU A 426 12.60 -5.44 9.31
CA GLU A 426 12.34 -5.93 10.69
C GLU A 426 12.83 -4.94 11.76
N ASP A 427 11.90 -4.19 12.39
CA ASP A 427 12.10 -3.66 13.74
C ASP A 427 12.82 -4.76 14.54
N TYR A 428 14.14 -4.62 14.80
CA TYR A 428 14.89 -5.57 15.64
C TYR A 428 14.05 -5.76 16.89
N PHE A 429 13.50 -6.95 17.09
CA PHE A 429 12.62 -7.17 18.20
C PHE A 429 13.51 -7.26 19.44
N SER A 430 13.71 -6.12 20.09
CA SER A 430 14.48 -6.02 21.31
C SER A 430 13.52 -5.78 22.47
N ILE A 431 13.29 -6.80 23.29
CA ILE A 431 12.60 -6.61 24.57
C ILE A 431 13.45 -5.81 25.56
N ALA A 432 14.76 -5.74 25.32
CA ALA A 432 15.69 -5.03 26.18
C ALA A 432 15.72 -3.51 25.91
N LYS A 433 15.43 -3.05 24.69
CA LYS A 433 15.60 -1.63 24.33
C LYS A 433 14.59 -1.17 23.28
N LEU A 434 13.75 -0.20 23.66
CA LEU A 434 13.40 0.88 22.74
C LEU A 434 14.67 1.71 22.59
N ASP A 435 15.56 1.36 21.67
CA ASP A 435 16.70 2.23 21.39
C ASP A 435 16.12 3.61 21.06
N LYS A 436 16.49 4.63 21.84
CA LYS A 436 16.30 6.01 21.40
C LYS A 436 17.07 6.11 20.11
N VAL A 437 16.33 6.21 19.02
CA VAL A 437 16.88 6.51 17.72
C VAL A 437 17.29 7.99 17.80
N GLN A 438 18.48 8.25 18.35
CA GLN A 438 19.04 9.60 18.38
C GLN A 438 19.26 10.06 16.94
N ASP A 439 18.58 11.16 16.58
CA ASP A 439 18.67 11.86 15.29
C ASP A 439 18.61 10.97 14.05
N ASN A 440 17.42 10.45 13.77
CA ASN A 440 17.18 9.78 12.51
C ASN A 440 16.30 10.60 11.57
N GLN A 441 16.99 11.43 10.79
CA GLN A 441 16.41 12.24 9.74
C GLN A 441 15.57 11.39 8.77
N ASP A 442 15.95 10.15 8.49
CA ASP A 442 15.19 9.28 7.59
C ASP A 442 13.84 8.85 8.20
N LEU A 443 13.76 8.60 9.51
CA LEU A 443 12.48 8.30 10.17
C LEU A 443 11.54 9.52 10.19
N GLU A 444 12.09 10.72 10.44
CA GLU A 444 11.34 11.97 10.35
C GLU A 444 10.80 12.19 8.92
N LEU A 445 11.64 11.96 7.90
CA LEU A 445 11.24 12.05 6.48
C LEU A 445 10.16 11.00 6.16
N TYR A 446 10.31 9.76 6.63
CA TYR A 446 9.31 8.71 6.41
C TYR A 446 7.94 9.09 6.99
N MET A 447 7.90 9.58 8.23
CA MET A 447 6.64 10.02 8.86
C MET A 447 6.05 11.24 8.14
N SER A 448 6.88 12.19 7.74
CA SER A 448 6.44 13.39 7.02
C SER A 448 5.82 13.04 5.65
N TRP A 449 6.45 12.15 4.88
CA TRP A 449 5.89 11.65 3.62
C TRP A 449 4.63 10.79 3.85
N THR A 450 4.57 10.05 4.94
CA THR A 450 3.35 9.31 5.32
C THR A 450 2.21 10.28 5.64
N TYR A 451 2.48 11.43 6.25
CA TYR A 451 1.48 12.45 6.46
C TYR A 451 0.99 13.09 5.15
N CYS A 452 1.87 13.30 4.17
CA CYS A 452 1.44 13.68 2.81
C CYS A 452 0.42 12.67 2.24
N GLN A 453 0.65 11.37 2.41
CA GLN A 453 -0.29 10.35 1.96
C GLN A 453 -1.63 10.41 2.69
N ILE A 454 -1.61 10.62 4.00
CA ILE A 454 -2.84 10.75 4.81
C ILE A 454 -3.70 11.90 4.28
N LEU A 455 -3.11 13.08 4.01
CA LEU A 455 -3.85 14.22 3.46
C LEU A 455 -4.50 13.90 2.11
N ILE A 456 -3.79 13.18 1.24
CA ILE A 456 -4.31 12.78 -0.07
C ILE A 456 -5.40 11.70 0.06
N LEU A 457 -5.23 10.74 0.97
CA LEU A 457 -6.21 9.68 1.23
C LEU A 457 -7.49 10.23 1.85
N ASP A 458 -7.37 11.16 2.80
CA ASP A 458 -8.50 11.87 3.41
C ASP A 458 -9.26 12.68 2.34
N ALA A 459 -8.55 13.32 1.39
CA ALA A 459 -9.19 14.02 0.27
C ALA A 459 -9.93 13.09 -0.70
N LEU A 460 -9.43 11.86 -0.90
CA LEU A 460 -10.09 10.82 -1.69
C LEU A 460 -11.16 10.02 -0.94
N ASN A 461 -11.42 10.35 0.34
CA ASN A 461 -12.33 9.60 1.21
C ASN A 461 -11.95 8.11 1.38
N LYS A 462 -10.65 7.79 1.28
CA LYS A 462 -10.08 6.44 1.52
C LYS A 462 -9.73 6.26 3.00
N LYS A 463 -10.79 6.14 3.82
CA LYS A 463 -10.69 6.16 5.29
C LYS A 463 -9.89 4.99 5.87
N GLU A 464 -10.05 3.80 5.33
CA GLU A 464 -9.37 2.59 5.83
C GLU A 464 -7.84 2.75 5.77
N GLU A 465 -7.33 3.16 4.60
CA GLU A 465 -5.91 3.38 4.38
C GLU A 465 -5.40 4.59 5.14
N SER A 466 -6.19 5.67 5.21
CA SER A 466 -5.83 6.86 5.98
C SER A 466 -5.63 6.51 7.45
N ASN A 467 -6.61 5.84 8.07
CA ASN A 467 -6.57 5.45 9.48
C ASN A 467 -5.43 4.47 9.78
N TYR A 468 -5.12 3.55 8.86
CA TYR A 468 -3.91 2.71 8.95
C TYR A 468 -2.63 3.55 9.03
N PHE A 469 -2.44 4.51 8.12
CA PHE A 469 -1.25 5.37 8.15
C PHE A 469 -1.22 6.30 9.36
N LYS A 470 -2.38 6.73 9.87
CA LYS A 470 -2.48 7.51 11.11
C LYS A 470 -1.97 6.72 12.31
N ALA A 471 -2.40 5.46 12.44
CA ALA A 471 -1.88 4.55 13.47
C ALA A 471 -0.37 4.32 13.34
N GLN A 472 0.10 4.14 12.10
CA GLN A 472 1.51 3.93 11.82
C GLN A 472 2.38 5.13 12.26
N ILE A 473 1.95 6.36 11.98
CA ILE A 473 2.65 7.57 12.45
C ILE A 473 2.69 7.62 13.98
N LEU A 474 1.57 7.36 14.64
CA LEU A 474 1.51 7.35 16.11
C LEU A 474 2.45 6.30 16.71
N ARG A 475 2.52 5.10 16.11
CA ARG A 475 3.46 4.06 16.53
C ARG A 475 4.93 4.48 16.33
N TYR A 476 5.28 5.06 15.18
CA TYR A 476 6.66 5.51 14.94
C TYR A 476 7.07 6.69 15.83
N SER A 477 6.11 7.48 16.30
CA SER A 477 6.37 8.59 17.22
C SER A 477 6.92 8.11 18.58
N LEU A 478 6.76 6.83 18.94
CA LEU A 478 7.34 6.26 20.16
C LEU A 478 8.87 6.37 20.23
N TYR A 479 9.56 6.39 19.08
CA TYR A 479 11.02 6.46 19.02
C TYR A 479 11.57 7.84 19.46
N TYR A 480 10.75 8.89 19.36
CA TYR A 480 11.11 10.24 19.78
C TYR A 480 10.63 10.58 21.20
N GLU A 481 9.71 9.79 21.74
CA GLU A 481 9.14 10.03 23.06
C GLU A 481 10.00 9.39 24.16
N SER A 482 10.17 10.10 25.28
CA SER A 482 10.81 9.58 26.49
C SER A 482 9.81 9.20 27.57
N ASP A 483 8.71 9.94 27.70
CA ASP A 483 7.72 9.70 28.75
C ASP A 483 6.90 8.42 28.45
N ILE A 484 6.97 7.47 29.39
CA ILE A 484 6.27 6.19 29.30
C ILE A 484 4.75 6.37 29.19
N ASN A 485 4.17 7.34 29.90
CA ASN A 485 2.72 7.59 29.87
C ASN A 485 2.30 8.11 28.49
N VAL A 486 3.13 8.96 27.87
CA VAL A 486 2.88 9.44 26.52
C VAL A 486 3.02 8.31 25.49
N LYS A 487 4.00 7.40 25.65
CA LYS A 487 4.10 6.19 24.81
C LYS A 487 2.87 5.30 24.88
N ILE A 488 2.36 5.07 26.10
CA ILE A 488 1.12 4.32 26.30
C ILE A 488 -0.05 5.01 25.58
N LYS A 489 -0.16 6.32 25.74
CA LYS A 489 -1.20 7.13 25.09
C LYS A 489 -1.12 7.08 23.57
N LEU A 490 0.08 7.17 23.00
CA LEU A 490 0.32 7.04 21.55
C LEU A 490 -0.17 5.68 21.03
N LEU A 491 0.18 4.58 21.70
CA LEU A 491 -0.22 3.23 21.30
C LEU A 491 -1.73 3.02 21.42
N GLN A 492 -2.37 3.52 22.50
CA GLN A 492 -3.83 3.44 22.68
C GLN A 492 -4.58 4.19 21.58
N ASN A 493 -4.10 5.39 21.20
CA ASN A 493 -4.67 6.15 20.08
C ASN A 493 -4.40 5.44 18.75
N ALA A 494 -3.21 4.88 18.53
CA ALA A 494 -2.89 4.10 17.34
C ALA A 494 -3.84 2.90 17.19
N PHE A 495 -4.08 2.16 18.27
CA PHE A 495 -5.02 1.03 18.29
C PHE A 495 -6.45 1.48 17.95
N HIS A 496 -6.87 2.62 18.48
CA HIS A 496 -8.20 3.17 18.20
C HIS A 496 -8.42 3.44 16.70
N PHE A 497 -7.39 3.93 15.99
CA PHE A 497 -7.42 4.12 14.54
C PHE A 497 -7.57 2.80 13.77
N VAL A 498 -6.79 1.76 14.12
CA VAL A 498 -6.86 0.45 13.43
C VAL A 498 -8.08 -0.39 13.84
N GLU A 499 -8.67 -0.13 15.00
CA GLU A 499 -9.88 -0.82 15.46
C GLU A 499 -11.17 -0.23 14.88
N ASN A 500 -11.16 1.07 14.56
CA ASN A 500 -12.29 1.81 13.99
C ASN A 500 -11.98 2.35 12.59
N TYR A 501 -11.16 1.61 11.83
CA TYR A 501 -10.58 2.04 10.56
C TYR A 501 -11.59 2.50 9.49
N ASN A 502 -12.83 1.98 9.51
CA ASN A 502 -13.89 2.36 8.55
C ASN A 502 -14.57 3.69 8.86
N ASP A 503 -14.74 4.02 10.15
CA ASP A 503 -15.71 5.03 10.60
C ASP A 503 -15.09 6.14 11.46
N LEU A 504 -13.77 6.17 11.62
CA LEU A 504 -13.08 7.16 12.44
C LEU A 504 -12.65 8.38 11.62
N GLU A 505 -13.17 9.56 11.96
CA GLU A 505 -12.81 10.86 11.38
C GLU A 505 -12.08 11.73 12.41
N LEU A 506 -10.91 11.28 12.87
CA LEU A 506 -10.04 12.07 13.74
C LEU A 506 -8.78 12.49 12.98
N GLU A 507 -8.37 13.75 13.19
CA GLU A 507 -7.07 14.25 12.75
C GLU A 507 -5.99 13.89 13.77
N ILE A 508 -4.76 13.67 13.30
CA ILE A 508 -3.61 13.52 14.19
C ILE A 508 -3.13 14.92 14.61
N PRO A 509 -2.94 15.17 15.92
CA PRO A 509 -2.46 16.47 16.38
C PRO A 509 -0.96 16.62 16.09
N ILE A 510 -0.61 17.28 14.99
CA ILE A 510 0.78 17.54 14.59
C ILE A 510 1.21 18.95 15.05
N LEU A 511 2.41 19.05 15.63
CA LEU A 511 3.07 20.31 15.95
C LEU A 511 3.49 21.03 14.67
N LYS A 512 3.08 22.29 14.50
CA LYS A 512 3.31 23.08 13.28
C LYS A 512 4.69 23.77 13.22
N ASN A 513 5.63 23.40 14.09
CA ASN A 513 6.90 24.12 14.26
C ASN A 513 8.06 23.39 13.57
N GLN A 514 8.22 23.58 12.25
CA GLN A 514 9.38 23.19 11.40
C GLN A 514 9.85 21.72 11.38
N LYS A 515 9.53 20.90 12.38
CA LYS A 515 9.81 19.46 12.46
C LYS A 515 8.51 18.68 12.65
N PHE A 516 8.45 17.49 12.08
CA PHE A 516 7.27 16.62 12.22
C PHE A 516 7.25 16.01 13.63
N ALA A 517 6.30 16.43 14.46
CA ALA A 517 6.13 15.91 15.82
C ALA A 517 4.66 15.88 16.24
N ILE A 518 4.32 14.97 17.14
CA ILE A 518 2.96 14.83 17.68
C ILE A 518 2.79 15.73 18.91
N ASP A 519 1.70 16.48 18.95
CA ASP A 519 1.27 17.26 20.11
C ASP A 519 0.56 16.33 21.11
N SER A 520 1.33 15.74 22.03
CA SER A 520 0.86 14.74 22.99
C SER A 520 -0.23 15.24 23.94
N PHE A 521 -0.31 16.56 24.17
CA PHE A 521 -1.35 17.19 25.00
C PHE A 521 -2.74 17.13 24.36
N LYS A 522 -2.82 17.05 23.02
CA LYS A 522 -4.09 16.96 22.28
C LYS A 522 -4.56 15.53 22.05
N LEU A 523 -3.74 14.53 22.34
CA LEU A 523 -4.17 13.13 22.27
C LEU A 523 -5.23 12.87 23.34
N VAL A 524 -6.19 11.99 23.04
CA VAL A 524 -7.20 11.57 24.02
C VAL A 524 -6.58 10.59 25.01
N ASP A 525 -6.89 10.73 26.31
CA ASP A 525 -6.52 9.74 27.32
C ASP A 525 -7.34 8.48 27.11
N ASN A 526 -6.66 7.40 26.70
CA ASN A 526 -7.21 6.12 26.28
C ASN A 526 -8.59 6.19 25.56
N PRO A 527 -8.60 6.46 24.24
CA PRO A 527 -9.85 6.55 23.46
C PRO A 527 -10.63 5.24 23.33
N ASN A 528 -10.11 4.13 23.83
CA ASN A 528 -10.76 2.82 23.74
C ASN A 528 -11.74 2.55 24.89
N ILE A 529 -11.65 3.30 26.01
CA ILE A 529 -12.53 3.12 27.16
C ILE A 529 -13.85 3.88 26.96
N ILE A 530 -14.97 3.17 27.11
CA ILE A 530 -16.30 3.79 27.17
C ILE A 530 -16.62 4.07 28.65
N ARG A 531 -16.77 5.35 29.03
CA ARG A 531 -16.91 5.82 30.42
C ARG A 531 -18.14 5.30 31.20
N ASN A 532 -19.02 4.50 30.59
CA ASN A 532 -20.30 4.07 31.18
C ASN A 532 -20.42 2.55 31.45
N GLY A 533 -19.35 1.75 31.36
CA GLY A 533 -19.39 0.30 31.58
C GLY A 533 -18.73 -0.15 32.89
N ILE A 534 -19.53 -0.50 33.90
CA ILE A 534 -19.10 -1.18 35.13
C ILE A 534 -19.40 -2.70 34.98
N ASP A 535 -18.53 -3.55 35.53
CA ASP A 535 -18.61 -5.03 35.71
C ASP A 535 -18.41 -6.02 34.54
N SER A 536 -18.11 -5.60 33.30
CA SER A 536 -17.91 -6.56 32.19
C SER A 536 -16.62 -7.39 32.28
N TRP A 537 -15.56 -6.86 32.88
CA TRP A 537 -14.25 -7.52 32.91
C TRP A 537 -14.18 -8.74 33.82
N GLU A 538 -14.96 -8.78 34.90
CA GLU A 538 -15.02 -9.96 35.77
C GLU A 538 -15.58 -11.16 35.01
N GLU A 539 -16.65 -10.96 34.23
CA GLU A 539 -17.26 -12.00 33.39
C GLU A 539 -16.32 -12.43 32.24
N ILE A 540 -15.68 -11.48 31.55
CA ILE A 540 -14.72 -11.77 30.49
C ILE A 540 -13.57 -12.62 31.03
N LYS A 541 -12.98 -12.23 32.17
CA LYS A 541 -11.91 -12.98 32.83
C LYS A 541 -12.39 -14.37 33.27
N ALA A 542 -13.60 -14.46 33.80
CA ALA A 542 -14.15 -15.74 34.25
C ALA A 542 -14.41 -16.71 33.09
N SER A 543 -14.74 -16.22 31.88
CA SER A 543 -14.97 -17.05 30.68
C SER A 543 -13.72 -17.71 30.10
N ILE A 544 -12.51 -17.31 30.54
CA ILE A 544 -11.26 -17.98 30.16
C ILE A 544 -11.19 -19.37 30.79
N ASN A 545 -11.78 -19.53 31.98
CA ASN A 545 -11.91 -20.82 32.63
C ASN A 545 -13.19 -21.48 32.11
N SER A 546 -13.10 -22.72 31.63
CA SER A 546 -14.09 -23.43 30.79
C SER A 546 -15.50 -23.66 31.37
N ASN A 547 -15.86 -23.04 32.50
CA ASN A 547 -17.18 -23.14 33.14
C ASN A 547 -18.13 -21.98 32.83
N ASN A 548 -17.65 -20.89 32.19
CA ASN A 548 -18.46 -19.71 31.87
C ASN A 548 -18.36 -19.34 30.37
N TYR A 549 -19.40 -18.73 29.82
CA TYR A 549 -19.45 -18.26 28.43
C TYR A 549 -19.97 -16.83 28.33
N LEU A 550 -19.64 -16.15 27.23
CA LEU A 550 -20.11 -14.81 26.89
C LEU A 550 -21.05 -14.90 25.69
N GLU A 551 -22.18 -14.21 25.74
CA GLU A 551 -23.07 -14.05 24.58
C GLU A 551 -22.73 -12.75 23.87
N VAL A 552 -22.13 -12.84 22.68
CA VAL A 552 -21.56 -11.69 21.96
C VAL A 552 -22.33 -11.38 20.68
N GLU A 553 -22.40 -10.09 20.37
CA GLU A 553 -22.92 -9.57 19.10
C GLU A 553 -21.80 -9.55 18.07
N VAL A 554 -22.03 -10.13 16.89
CA VAL A 554 -21.10 -10.02 15.75
C VAL A 554 -21.45 -8.79 14.94
N LEU A 555 -20.51 -7.85 14.82
CA LEU A 555 -20.76 -6.51 14.29
C LEU A 555 -20.43 -6.39 12.80
N GLN A 556 -19.23 -6.81 12.39
CA GLN A 556 -18.74 -6.64 11.02
C GLN A 556 -17.60 -7.61 10.67
N GLU A 557 -17.39 -7.83 9.36
CA GLU A 557 -16.27 -8.62 8.83
C GLU A 557 -14.93 -7.93 9.16
N HIS A 558 -14.02 -8.68 9.79
CA HIS A 558 -12.65 -8.28 10.05
C HIS A 558 -11.68 -9.19 9.26
N TYR A 559 -10.38 -8.88 9.25
CA TYR A 559 -9.41 -9.74 8.57
C TYR A 559 -9.45 -11.16 9.16
N LEU A 560 -9.81 -12.17 8.34
CA LEU A 560 -9.94 -13.58 8.74
C LEU A 560 -10.71 -13.80 10.05
N GLY A 561 -11.80 -13.06 10.25
CA GLY A 561 -12.69 -13.24 11.39
C GLY A 561 -13.77 -12.16 11.44
N PHE A 562 -14.34 -11.95 12.61
CA PHE A 562 -15.35 -10.91 12.83
C PHE A 562 -15.03 -10.08 14.06
N LYS A 563 -15.38 -8.79 13.99
CA LYS A 563 -15.43 -7.93 15.17
C LYS A 563 -16.69 -8.29 15.97
N VAL A 564 -16.52 -8.52 17.26
CA VAL A 564 -17.61 -8.83 18.19
C VAL A 564 -17.71 -7.77 19.28
N ARG A 565 -18.82 -7.76 20.02
CA ARG A 565 -19.02 -6.88 21.17
C ARG A 565 -19.72 -7.60 22.31
N TYR A 566 -19.24 -7.34 23.52
CA TYR A 566 -19.81 -7.80 24.77
C TYR A 566 -19.96 -6.64 25.75
N LYS A 567 -21.20 -6.29 26.14
CA LYS A 567 -21.49 -5.23 27.13
C LYS A 567 -20.64 -3.95 26.95
N GLY A 568 -20.44 -3.51 25.70
CA GLY A 568 -19.65 -2.33 25.35
C GLY A 568 -18.14 -2.56 25.12
N VAL A 569 -17.60 -3.73 25.44
CA VAL A 569 -16.21 -4.09 25.12
C VAL A 569 -16.16 -4.68 23.71
N ASN A 570 -15.29 -4.16 22.84
CA ASN A 570 -15.08 -4.73 21.51
C ASN A 570 -14.13 -5.93 21.61
N GLY A 571 -14.28 -6.89 20.71
CA GLY A 571 -13.38 -8.02 20.60
C GLY A 571 -13.31 -8.60 19.21
N TYR A 572 -12.59 -9.71 19.07
CA TYR A 572 -12.38 -10.38 17.81
C TYR A 572 -12.58 -11.89 17.91
N LEU A 573 -13.32 -12.43 16.93
CA LEU A 573 -13.61 -13.84 16.74
C LEU A 573 -12.93 -14.33 15.44
N PRO A 574 -11.77 -15.01 15.52
CA PRO A 574 -11.04 -15.49 14.36
C PRO A 574 -11.80 -16.59 13.59
N THR A 575 -11.76 -16.58 12.26
CA THR A 575 -12.48 -17.54 11.38
C THR A 575 -12.17 -19.00 11.70
N HIS A 576 -10.93 -19.32 12.11
CA HIS A 576 -10.54 -20.69 12.45
C HIS A 576 -11.12 -21.16 13.80
N LEU A 577 -11.54 -20.23 14.66
CA LEU A 577 -12.22 -20.47 15.94
C LEU A 577 -13.75 -20.33 15.82
N ILE A 578 -14.27 -20.29 14.59
CA ILE A 578 -15.72 -20.34 14.30
C ILE A 578 -16.08 -21.76 13.87
N ASN A 579 -16.99 -22.35 14.63
CA ASN A 579 -17.55 -23.68 14.39
C ASN A 579 -18.79 -23.63 13.50
N ASP A 580 -19.61 -22.57 13.62
CA ASP A 580 -20.79 -22.37 12.78
C ASP A 580 -20.39 -22.10 11.32
N VAL A 581 -20.69 -23.06 10.44
CA VAL A 581 -20.38 -23.01 9.00
C VAL A 581 -21.03 -21.81 8.30
N ASN A 582 -22.22 -21.39 8.73
CA ASN A 582 -22.93 -20.27 8.13
C ASN A 582 -22.30 -18.94 8.52
N LEU A 583 -21.97 -18.75 9.81
CA LEU A 583 -21.26 -17.55 10.26
C LEU A 583 -19.88 -17.47 9.62
N LYS A 584 -19.15 -18.59 9.58
CA LYS A 584 -17.79 -18.69 9.03
C LYS A 584 -17.68 -18.21 7.58
N ASN A 585 -18.73 -18.41 6.80
CA ASN A 585 -18.78 -18.07 5.37
C ASN A 585 -19.65 -16.82 5.08
N TYR A 586 -19.99 -16.03 6.10
CA TYR A 586 -20.84 -14.86 5.93
C TYR A 586 -20.08 -13.71 5.23
N LEU A 587 -20.60 -13.21 4.11
CA LEU A 587 -19.91 -12.23 3.24
C LEU A 587 -20.56 -10.83 3.19
N HIS A 588 -21.66 -10.60 3.93
CA HIS A 588 -22.41 -9.33 3.87
C HIS A 588 -21.88 -8.27 4.82
N GLU A 589 -22.05 -7.01 4.43
CA GLU A 589 -21.67 -5.84 5.24
C GLU A 589 -22.55 -5.69 6.47
N ASN A 590 -23.86 -5.88 6.31
CA ASN A 590 -24.81 -5.85 7.41
C ASN A 590 -24.79 -7.19 8.14
N ILE A 591 -24.20 -7.22 9.33
CA ILE A 591 -24.21 -8.39 10.21
C ILE A 591 -25.14 -8.10 11.38
N ASN A 592 -26.08 -9.02 11.62
CA ASN A 592 -26.84 -9.05 12.86
C ASN A 592 -26.87 -10.50 13.33
N TRP A 593 -25.85 -10.86 14.10
CA TRP A 593 -25.64 -12.25 14.53
C TRP A 593 -25.27 -12.25 16.01
N ILE A 594 -25.80 -13.21 16.75
CA ILE A 594 -25.42 -13.45 18.15
C ILE A 594 -24.87 -14.86 18.27
N THR A 595 -23.77 -15.01 19.01
CA THR A 595 -23.12 -16.30 19.24
C THR A 595 -22.51 -16.36 20.64
N ARG A 596 -22.35 -17.56 21.18
CA ARG A 596 -21.69 -17.78 22.48
C ARG A 596 -20.24 -18.18 22.32
N VAL A 597 -19.38 -17.54 23.10
CA VAL A 597 -17.93 -17.61 22.98
C VAL A 597 -17.26 -17.72 24.35
N ASN A 598 -16.03 -18.24 24.36
CA ASN A 598 -15.11 -18.16 25.49
C ASN A 598 -14.00 -17.15 25.17
N CYS A 599 -13.57 -16.35 26.15
CA CYS A 599 -12.42 -15.48 25.98
C CYS A 599 -11.13 -16.33 25.94
N THR A 600 -10.25 -16.07 24.98
CA THR A 600 -8.92 -16.69 24.89
C THR A 600 -7.82 -15.78 25.42
N SER A 601 -7.97 -14.46 25.21
CA SER A 601 -7.02 -13.45 25.67
C SER A 601 -7.68 -12.07 25.71
N TYR A 602 -7.13 -11.15 26.51
CA TYR A 602 -7.73 -9.83 26.70
C TYR A 602 -6.71 -8.75 27.08
N SER A 603 -7.13 -7.50 26.91
CA SER A 603 -6.47 -6.31 27.40
C SER A 603 -7.50 -5.31 27.94
N GLU A 604 -7.42 -5.05 29.25
CA GLU A 604 -8.16 -3.96 29.89
C GLU A 604 -7.63 -2.60 29.40
N ASP A 605 -6.32 -2.45 29.21
CA ASP A 605 -5.68 -1.20 28.80
C ASP A 605 -6.10 -0.75 27.39
N PHE A 606 -6.47 -1.66 26.50
CA PHE A 606 -6.98 -1.36 25.16
C PHE A 606 -8.49 -1.56 25.03
N ASN A 607 -9.17 -1.90 26.12
CA ASN A 607 -10.58 -2.26 26.16
C ASN A 607 -10.98 -3.29 25.08
N TYR A 608 -10.23 -4.39 25.00
CA TYR A 608 -10.29 -5.34 23.90
C TYR A 608 -10.11 -6.80 24.34
N PHE A 609 -10.79 -7.75 23.68
CA PHE A 609 -10.61 -9.18 23.92
C PHE A 609 -10.64 -10.01 22.63
N ILE A 610 -10.09 -11.22 22.69
CA ILE A 610 -10.14 -12.21 21.61
C ILE A 610 -10.85 -13.45 22.17
N CYS A 611 -11.70 -14.05 21.35
CA CYS A 611 -12.56 -15.14 21.77
C CYS A 611 -12.65 -16.26 20.73
N GLU A 612 -13.10 -17.42 21.19
CA GLU A 612 -13.42 -18.60 20.36
C GLU A 612 -14.89 -18.97 20.52
N GLN A 613 -15.53 -19.45 19.45
CA GLN A 613 -16.90 -19.92 19.53
C GLN A 613 -16.95 -21.24 20.30
N LEU A 614 -17.96 -21.41 21.15
CA LEU A 614 -18.21 -22.70 21.81
C LEU A 614 -18.29 -23.83 20.76
N SER A 615 -17.81 -25.02 21.12
CA SER A 615 -17.96 -26.22 20.28
C SER A 615 -19.44 -26.52 20.03
N ILE A 616 -19.78 -27.03 18.85
CA ILE A 616 -21.16 -27.44 18.51
C ILE A 616 -21.66 -28.52 19.47
N ASP A 617 -20.75 -29.34 20.00
CA ASP A 617 -21.08 -30.42 20.96
C ASP A 617 -21.28 -29.91 22.40
N HIS A 618 -21.02 -28.64 22.68
CA HIS A 618 -21.15 -28.06 24.01
C HIS A 618 -22.62 -27.75 24.34
N GLU A 619 -23.10 -28.11 25.54
CA GLU A 619 -24.52 -27.95 25.94
C GLU A 619 -25.03 -26.50 25.81
N SER A 620 -24.14 -25.54 26.05
CA SER A 620 -24.47 -24.10 25.97
C SER A 620 -24.22 -23.47 24.59
N TYR A 621 -23.90 -24.26 23.55
CA TYR A 621 -23.69 -23.74 22.19
C TYR A 621 -24.88 -22.93 21.69
N PHE A 622 -24.60 -21.76 21.10
CA PHE A 622 -25.61 -20.91 20.49
C PHE A 622 -24.98 -20.07 19.38
N SER A 623 -25.66 -20.00 18.24
CA SER A 623 -25.28 -19.17 17.10
C SER A 623 -26.51 -18.90 16.25
N LYS A 624 -26.84 -17.63 16.01
CA LYS A 624 -28.07 -17.26 15.28
C LYS A 624 -27.91 -15.97 14.49
N ASN A 625 -28.26 -16.04 13.21
CA ASN A 625 -28.50 -14.85 12.38
C ASN A 625 -29.89 -14.26 12.71
N LEU A 626 -29.93 -12.98 13.04
CA LEU A 626 -31.13 -12.23 13.41
C LEU A 626 -31.70 -11.41 12.26
N LEU A 627 -31.06 -11.38 11.08
CA LEU A 627 -31.64 -10.78 9.88
C LEU A 627 -32.81 -11.64 9.37
N ASN A 628 -33.91 -10.97 9.03
CA ASN A 628 -35.16 -11.61 8.65
C ASN A 628 -35.01 -12.38 7.31
N ILE A 629 -35.06 -13.72 7.36
CA ILE A 629 -34.92 -14.60 6.18
C ILE A 629 -36.22 -14.66 5.34
N SER A 630 -37.33 -14.10 5.81
CA SER A 630 -38.69 -14.43 5.32
C SER A 630 -39.34 -13.48 4.30
N SER A 631 -38.61 -12.54 3.66
CA SER A 631 -39.25 -11.51 2.80
C SER A 631 -38.60 -11.23 1.44
N LEU A 632 -37.95 -12.22 0.80
CA LEU A 632 -37.40 -12.02 -0.55
C LEU A 632 -38.52 -11.89 -1.60
N LYS A 633 -38.52 -10.82 -2.40
CA LYS A 633 -39.51 -10.58 -3.48
C LYS A 633 -38.88 -10.67 -4.87
N ILE A 634 -39.67 -11.11 -5.85
CA ILE A 634 -39.30 -11.01 -7.27
C ILE A 634 -39.19 -9.53 -7.64
N ASP A 635 -38.22 -9.21 -8.51
CA ASP A 635 -37.80 -7.86 -8.94
C ASP A 635 -37.18 -6.99 -7.84
N GLN A 636 -36.89 -7.55 -6.67
CA GLN A 636 -36.11 -6.88 -5.64
C GLN A 636 -34.66 -6.70 -6.09
N ILE A 637 -34.13 -5.48 -5.91
CA ILE A 637 -32.72 -5.17 -6.13
C ILE A 637 -31.93 -5.61 -4.89
N LEU A 638 -30.90 -6.41 -5.09
CA LEU A 638 -29.98 -6.85 -4.05
C LEU A 638 -28.56 -6.42 -4.40
N LYS A 639 -27.79 -6.11 -3.36
CA LYS A 639 -26.33 -6.05 -3.46
C LYS A 639 -25.75 -7.36 -2.95
N GLY A 640 -24.80 -7.92 -3.69
CA GLY A 640 -24.11 -9.14 -3.31
C GLY A 640 -22.62 -9.10 -3.66
N LYS A 641 -21.88 -10.08 -3.16
CA LYS A 641 -20.46 -10.27 -3.49
C LYS A 641 -20.28 -11.52 -4.32
N ILE A 642 -19.45 -11.46 -5.36
CA ILE A 642 -19.13 -12.63 -6.20
C ILE A 642 -18.33 -13.64 -5.37
N LYS A 643 -18.92 -14.79 -5.08
CA LYS A 643 -18.29 -15.89 -4.34
C LYS A 643 -17.37 -16.72 -5.24
N SER A 644 -17.82 -17.00 -6.47
CA SER A 644 -17.05 -17.73 -7.47
C SER A 644 -17.50 -17.39 -8.90
N ILE A 645 -16.59 -17.61 -9.85
CA ILE A 645 -16.82 -17.44 -11.29
C ILE A 645 -16.74 -18.82 -11.93
N THR A 646 -17.75 -19.17 -12.74
CA THR A 646 -17.83 -20.47 -13.43
C THR A 646 -18.10 -20.26 -14.93
N GLU A 647 -18.01 -21.32 -15.73
CA GLU A 647 -18.28 -21.25 -17.18
C GLU A 647 -19.72 -20.88 -17.54
N TYR A 648 -20.66 -21.03 -16.59
CA TYR A 648 -22.08 -20.76 -16.77
C TYR A 648 -22.55 -19.45 -16.11
N GLY A 649 -21.74 -18.80 -15.28
CA GLY A 649 -22.10 -17.53 -14.67
C GLY A 649 -21.32 -17.17 -13.40
N LEU A 650 -21.91 -16.31 -12.59
CA LEU A 650 -21.34 -15.80 -11.35
C LEU A 650 -22.19 -16.30 -10.17
N PHE A 651 -21.58 -16.94 -9.17
CA PHE A 651 -22.26 -17.17 -7.90
C PHE A 651 -22.12 -15.93 -7.04
N VAL A 652 -23.24 -15.31 -6.71
CA VAL A 652 -23.31 -14.10 -5.93
C VAL A 652 -23.89 -14.45 -4.57
N SER A 653 -23.11 -14.21 -3.53
CA SER A 653 -23.58 -14.31 -2.15
C SER A 653 -24.39 -13.08 -1.82
N THR A 654 -25.61 -13.24 -1.30
CA THR A 654 -26.51 -12.14 -0.89
C THR A 654 -27.02 -12.38 0.54
N ILE A 655 -27.58 -11.34 1.18
CA ILE A 655 -28.11 -11.43 2.57
C ILE A 655 -29.17 -12.53 2.76
N HIS A 656 -29.76 -13.03 1.66
CA HIS A 656 -30.76 -14.10 1.64
C HIS A 656 -30.19 -15.47 1.23
N GLY A 657 -28.87 -15.59 1.06
CA GLY A 657 -28.18 -16.79 0.60
C GLY A 657 -27.45 -16.62 -0.73
N ASP A 658 -26.79 -17.68 -1.17
CA ASP A 658 -26.06 -17.73 -2.44
C ASP A 658 -27.00 -17.98 -3.62
N ALA A 659 -26.82 -17.21 -4.69
CA ALA A 659 -27.64 -17.28 -5.90
C ALA A 659 -26.79 -17.21 -7.17
N LEU A 660 -27.28 -17.82 -8.25
CA LEU A 660 -26.60 -17.84 -9.54
C LEU A 660 -27.07 -16.67 -10.41
N LEU A 661 -26.11 -15.88 -10.89
CA LEU A 661 -26.27 -14.96 -12.01
C LEU A 661 -25.75 -15.65 -13.27
N HIS A 662 -26.65 -16.20 -14.08
CA HIS A 662 -26.28 -16.91 -15.30
C HIS A 662 -25.73 -15.94 -16.35
N LYS A 663 -24.73 -16.36 -17.14
CA LYS A 663 -24.04 -15.49 -18.11
C LYS A 663 -24.96 -14.82 -19.14
N SER A 664 -26.06 -15.46 -19.52
CA SER A 664 -27.08 -14.90 -20.42
C SER A 664 -27.93 -13.78 -19.79
N LYS A 665 -27.72 -13.49 -18.51
CA LYS A 665 -28.39 -12.42 -17.76
C LYS A 665 -27.43 -11.26 -17.43
N LEU A 666 -26.24 -11.22 -18.04
CA LEU A 666 -25.26 -10.12 -17.92
C LEU A 666 -25.51 -9.01 -18.94
N SER A 667 -25.50 -9.34 -20.24
CA SER A 667 -25.84 -8.45 -21.34
C SER A 667 -26.37 -9.26 -22.53
N ASP A 668 -26.69 -8.59 -23.63
CA ASP A 668 -27.10 -9.22 -24.88
C ASP A 668 -25.92 -9.81 -25.68
N ASP A 669 -24.68 -9.51 -25.26
CA ASP A 669 -23.46 -10.05 -25.85
C ASP A 669 -23.17 -11.49 -25.41
N TYR A 670 -22.36 -12.22 -26.19
CA TYR A 670 -21.86 -13.52 -25.81
C TYR A 670 -20.72 -13.42 -24.79
N TRP A 671 -20.82 -14.19 -23.71
CA TRP A 671 -19.83 -14.26 -22.63
C TRP A 671 -19.16 -15.63 -22.55
N ASP A 672 -17.84 -15.67 -22.68
CA ASP A 672 -17.01 -16.82 -22.35
C ASP A 672 -16.34 -16.68 -20.96
N PHE A 673 -15.69 -17.75 -20.49
CA PHE A 673 -15.03 -17.78 -19.18
C PHE A 673 -13.86 -16.78 -19.08
N ASN A 674 -13.14 -16.51 -20.17
CA ASN A 674 -12.03 -15.56 -20.17
C ASN A 674 -12.53 -14.11 -20.06
N GLN A 675 -13.62 -13.79 -20.76
CA GLN A 675 -14.31 -12.51 -20.68
C GLN A 675 -14.89 -12.30 -19.28
N LEU A 676 -15.54 -13.32 -18.68
CA LEU A 676 -16.04 -13.22 -17.30
C LEU A 676 -14.91 -12.88 -16.32
N ASN A 677 -13.76 -13.55 -16.40
CA ASN A 677 -12.62 -13.24 -15.52
C ASN A 677 -11.93 -11.91 -15.84
N LYS A 678 -12.08 -11.37 -17.06
CA LYS A 678 -11.56 -10.06 -17.45
C LYS A 678 -12.40 -8.92 -16.85
N PHE A 679 -13.73 -9.09 -16.80
CA PHE A 679 -14.66 -8.04 -16.36
C PHE A 679 -15.08 -8.17 -14.89
N PHE A 680 -15.03 -9.37 -14.31
CA PHE A 680 -15.47 -9.64 -12.95
C PHE A 680 -14.38 -10.30 -12.11
N LYS A 681 -14.31 -9.93 -10.82
CA LYS A 681 -13.36 -10.48 -9.84
C LYS A 681 -14.10 -11.13 -8.67
N ILE A 682 -13.53 -12.20 -8.11
CA ILE A 682 -14.03 -12.80 -6.86
C ILE A 682 -13.98 -11.74 -5.75
N ARG A 683 -14.99 -11.73 -4.87
CA ARG A 683 -15.29 -10.72 -3.84
C ARG A 683 -15.74 -9.34 -4.34
N GLN A 684 -15.78 -9.10 -5.65
CA GLN A 684 -16.33 -7.85 -6.20
C GLN A 684 -17.81 -7.71 -5.81
N HIS A 685 -18.20 -6.49 -5.44
CA HIS A 685 -19.59 -6.12 -5.23
C HIS A 685 -20.32 -6.00 -6.56
N ILE A 686 -21.51 -6.57 -6.63
CA ILE A 686 -22.38 -6.49 -7.79
C ILE A 686 -23.82 -6.24 -7.34
N THR A 687 -24.45 -5.24 -7.96
CA THR A 687 -25.88 -4.98 -7.81
C THR A 687 -26.62 -5.89 -8.79
N VAL A 688 -27.69 -6.56 -8.34
CA VAL A 688 -28.41 -7.57 -9.14
C VAL A 688 -29.90 -7.52 -8.83
N VAL A 689 -30.73 -7.94 -9.78
CA VAL A 689 -32.19 -8.04 -9.61
C VAL A 689 -32.58 -9.51 -9.43
N VAL A 690 -33.42 -9.80 -8.43
CA VAL A 690 -34.00 -11.14 -8.22
C VAL A 690 -35.05 -11.40 -9.30
N LYS A 691 -34.87 -12.46 -10.09
CA LYS A 691 -35.83 -12.80 -11.17
C LYS A 691 -36.72 -13.97 -10.85
N ARG A 692 -36.22 -14.93 -10.09
CA ARG A 692 -36.96 -16.15 -9.78
C ARG A 692 -36.61 -16.64 -8.40
N ILE A 693 -37.61 -17.09 -7.65
CA ILE A 693 -37.44 -17.73 -6.34
C ILE A 693 -38.04 -19.13 -6.45
N THR A 694 -37.27 -20.15 -6.11
CA THR A 694 -37.71 -21.54 -6.08
C THR A 694 -38.34 -21.88 -4.72
N PRO A 695 -39.17 -22.94 -4.65
CA PRO A 695 -39.76 -23.39 -3.38
C PRO A 695 -38.75 -23.72 -2.27
N ASP A 696 -37.50 -24.05 -2.64
CA ASP A 696 -36.40 -24.36 -1.72
C ASP A 696 -35.64 -23.09 -1.25
N ASN A 697 -36.22 -21.90 -1.41
CA ASN A 697 -35.60 -20.59 -1.15
C ASN A 697 -34.30 -20.32 -1.92
N LYS A 698 -34.04 -21.02 -3.04
CA LYS A 698 -32.98 -20.63 -3.99
C LYS A 698 -33.53 -19.60 -4.96
N PHE A 699 -32.68 -18.72 -5.46
CA PHE A 699 -33.13 -17.69 -6.40
C PHE A 699 -32.11 -17.44 -7.52
N GLU A 700 -32.61 -16.95 -8.65
CA GLU A 700 -31.83 -16.57 -9.83
C GLU A 700 -31.75 -15.05 -9.93
N LEU A 701 -30.58 -14.57 -10.35
CA LEU A 701 -30.23 -13.15 -10.42
C LEU A 701 -30.07 -12.68 -11.87
N SER A 702 -30.24 -11.38 -12.09
CA SER A 702 -30.01 -10.72 -13.38
C SER A 702 -29.30 -9.39 -13.21
N TYR A 703 -28.29 -9.13 -14.05
CA TYR A 703 -27.56 -7.86 -14.10
C TYR A 703 -28.11 -6.96 -15.21
N ARG A 704 -28.49 -7.55 -16.34
CA ARG A 704 -29.11 -6.84 -17.47
C ARG A 704 -30.38 -6.10 -17.09
N ASP A 705 -31.16 -6.66 -16.17
CA ASP A 705 -32.43 -6.05 -15.78
C ASP A 705 -32.26 -4.79 -14.90
N LEU A 706 -31.02 -4.41 -14.54
CA LEU A 706 -30.74 -3.10 -13.94
C LEU A 706 -31.05 -1.94 -14.89
N ASP A 707 -31.04 -2.16 -16.21
CA ASP A 707 -31.39 -1.13 -17.22
C ASP A 707 -32.80 -0.56 -17.01
N PHE A 708 -33.68 -1.32 -16.35
CA PHE A 708 -35.06 -0.95 -16.04
C PHE A 708 -35.24 -0.42 -14.60
N THR A 709 -34.15 -0.07 -13.92
CA THR A 709 -34.14 0.39 -12.52
C THR A 709 -33.38 1.71 -12.37
N ASP A 710 -33.36 2.28 -11.16
CA ASP A 710 -32.58 3.48 -10.84
C ASP A 710 -31.05 3.30 -11.03
N PHE A 711 -30.58 2.06 -11.21
CA PHE A 711 -29.18 1.71 -11.48
C PHE A 711 -28.84 1.63 -12.98
N ARG A 712 -29.71 2.16 -13.85
CA ARG A 712 -29.50 2.17 -15.30
C ARG A 712 -28.14 2.74 -15.72
N ASP A 713 -27.71 3.83 -15.10
CA ASP A 713 -26.43 4.47 -15.44
C ASP A 713 -25.23 3.57 -15.14
N GLU A 714 -25.28 2.76 -14.07
CA GLU A 714 -24.26 1.75 -13.73
C GLU A 714 -24.18 0.69 -14.84
N TYR A 715 -25.35 0.23 -15.30
CA TYR A 715 -25.45 -0.75 -16.37
C TYR A 715 -24.97 -0.20 -17.73
N GLN A 716 -25.35 1.03 -18.08
CA GLN A 716 -24.93 1.70 -19.31
C GLN A 716 -23.42 2.00 -19.32
N HIS A 717 -22.85 2.36 -18.16
CA HIS A 717 -21.40 2.51 -18.02
C HIS A 717 -20.67 1.18 -18.28
N PHE A 718 -21.19 0.07 -17.74
CA PHE A 718 -20.66 -1.27 -18.01
C PHE A 718 -20.68 -1.61 -19.52
N LEU A 719 -21.78 -1.33 -20.22
CA LEU A 719 -21.87 -1.52 -21.68
C LEU A 719 -20.85 -0.67 -22.45
N SER A 720 -20.68 0.60 -22.06
CA SER A 720 -19.69 1.49 -22.71
C SER A 720 -18.24 0.99 -22.57
N LYS A 721 -17.92 0.33 -21.45
CA LYS A 721 -16.60 -0.27 -21.20
C LYS A 721 -16.36 -1.49 -22.09
N ILE A 722 -17.40 -2.28 -22.37
CA ILE A 722 -17.34 -3.40 -23.31
C ILE A 722 -17.10 -2.88 -24.74
N GLU A 723 -17.83 -1.84 -25.16
CA GLU A 723 -17.69 -1.25 -26.49
C GLU A 723 -16.30 -0.63 -26.71
N ALA A 724 -15.76 0.13 -25.74
CA ALA A 724 -14.44 0.76 -25.86
C ALA A 724 -13.29 -0.25 -26.08
N LEU A 725 -13.37 -1.42 -25.44
CA LEU A 725 -12.39 -2.50 -25.59
C LEU A 725 -12.48 -3.20 -26.96
N ASN A 726 -13.66 -3.22 -27.58
CA ASN A 726 -13.88 -3.86 -28.88
C ASN A 726 -13.34 -3.04 -30.07
N TYR A 727 -13.06 -1.74 -29.88
CA TYR A 727 -12.55 -0.85 -30.95
C TYR A 727 -11.02 -0.68 -30.97
N ASN A 728 -10.23 -1.43 -30.18
CA ASN A 728 -8.78 -1.24 -30.07
C ASN A 728 -8.36 0.23 -29.82
N ILE A 729 -9.23 0.99 -29.14
CA ILE A 729 -8.85 2.27 -28.58
C ILE A 729 -8.03 1.92 -27.34
N ASN A 730 -6.71 1.90 -27.50
CA ASN A 730 -5.79 1.79 -26.39
C ASN A 730 -6.01 2.99 -25.46
N PHE A 731 -6.88 2.83 -24.46
CA PHE A 731 -6.51 3.28 -23.14
C PHE A 731 -5.34 2.39 -22.74
N GLU A 732 -4.12 2.90 -22.94
CA GLU A 732 -2.98 2.42 -22.15
C GLU A 732 -3.27 2.79 -20.69
N GLU A 733 -4.20 2.07 -20.06
CA GLU A 733 -4.03 1.75 -18.66
C GLU A 733 -2.81 0.84 -18.60
N SER A 734 -1.66 1.45 -18.40
CA SER A 734 -0.49 0.79 -17.84
C SER A 734 -0.80 0.36 -16.40
N ASP A 735 -1.77 -0.54 -16.23
CA ASP A 735 -1.98 -1.33 -15.03
C ASP A 735 -1.38 -2.73 -15.25
N THR A 736 -0.19 -2.79 -15.84
CA THR A 736 0.74 -3.88 -15.55
C THR A 736 1.38 -3.61 -14.20
N THR A 737 0.61 -3.77 -13.12
CA THR A 737 1.06 -4.08 -11.75
C THR A 737 -0.14 -4.40 -10.83
N GLU A 738 -1.16 -5.10 -11.30
CA GLU A 738 -2.01 -5.89 -10.39
C GLU A 738 -1.36 -7.26 -10.15
N LYS A 739 -0.21 -7.27 -9.49
CA LYS A 739 0.22 -8.43 -8.69
C LYS A 739 0.14 -7.99 -7.24
N GLU A 740 -0.75 -8.65 -6.52
CA GLU A 740 -1.18 -8.41 -5.13
C GLU A 740 -2.11 -7.21 -4.98
N SER A 741 -3.42 -7.48 -4.92
CA SER A 741 -4.36 -6.53 -4.33
C SER A 741 -3.87 -6.22 -2.91
N PHE A 742 -3.50 -4.96 -2.69
CA PHE A 742 -3.06 -4.42 -1.40
C PHE A 742 -4.22 -4.57 -0.41
N ASN A 743 -4.27 -5.68 0.34
CA ASN A 743 -5.35 -5.93 1.28
C ASN A 743 -5.11 -5.08 2.53
N ILE A 744 -5.76 -3.91 2.60
CA ILE A 744 -5.60 -3.00 3.73
C ILE A 744 -5.96 -3.65 5.08
N LYS A 745 -6.96 -4.52 5.11
CA LYS A 745 -7.34 -5.27 6.32
C LYS A 745 -6.21 -6.19 6.81
N HIS A 746 -5.43 -6.78 5.89
CA HIS A 746 -4.22 -7.56 6.25
C HIS A 746 -3.16 -6.66 6.90
N LEU A 747 -2.95 -5.45 6.38
CA LEU A 747 -1.96 -4.52 6.94
C LEU A 747 -2.40 -3.95 8.29
N ILE A 748 -3.69 -3.67 8.45
CA ILE A 748 -4.30 -3.29 9.73
C ILE A 748 -4.09 -4.38 10.77
N GLU A 749 -4.26 -5.65 10.39
CA GLU A 749 -4.01 -6.79 11.29
C GLU A 749 -2.54 -6.86 11.73
N ILE A 750 -1.61 -6.68 10.80
CA ILE A 750 -0.18 -6.59 11.11
C ILE A 750 0.11 -5.41 12.06
N GLU A 751 -0.51 -4.25 11.83
CA GLU A 751 -0.31 -3.05 12.66
C GLU A 751 -0.85 -3.22 14.08
N LYS A 752 -1.99 -3.92 14.27
CA LYS A 752 -2.45 -4.33 15.62
C LYS A 752 -1.40 -5.19 16.32
N GLY A 753 -0.81 -6.16 15.60
CA GLY A 753 0.29 -6.97 16.10
C GLY A 753 1.46 -6.12 16.59
N PHE A 754 1.91 -5.16 15.78
CA PHE A 754 2.99 -4.24 16.15
C PHE A 754 2.66 -3.35 17.35
N ILE A 755 1.42 -2.85 17.47
CA ILE A 755 1.01 -2.00 18.58
C ILE A 755 1.10 -2.78 19.90
N PHE A 756 0.54 -4.00 19.95
CA PHE A 756 0.62 -4.85 21.14
C PHE A 756 2.05 -5.32 21.44
N GLU A 757 2.85 -5.58 20.41
CA GLU A 757 4.27 -5.90 20.55
C GLU A 757 5.03 -4.75 21.23
N LYS A 758 4.89 -3.51 20.73
CA LYS A 758 5.51 -2.33 21.35
C LYS A 758 4.94 -2.07 22.74
N TYR A 759 3.66 -2.30 22.97
CA TYR A 759 3.07 -2.17 24.31
C TYR A 759 3.68 -3.17 25.30
N ALA A 760 3.94 -4.41 24.88
CA ALA A 760 4.59 -5.41 25.71
C ALA A 760 6.02 -5.00 26.11
N THR A 761 6.76 -4.29 25.24
CA THR A 761 8.11 -3.80 25.58
C THR A 761 8.09 -2.83 26.76
N ILE A 762 7.02 -2.03 26.91
CA ILE A 762 6.84 -1.02 27.96
C ILE A 762 6.47 -1.65 29.32
N GLN A 763 5.87 -2.85 29.33
CA GLN A 763 5.43 -3.50 30.56
C GLN A 763 6.62 -3.91 31.44
N LYS A 764 6.56 -3.60 32.75
CA LYS A 764 7.60 -4.00 33.72
C LYS A 764 7.42 -5.44 34.24
N VAL A 765 6.18 -5.93 34.31
CA VAL A 765 5.86 -7.26 34.88
C VAL A 765 5.87 -8.33 33.78
N ILE A 766 6.60 -9.42 33.98
CA ILE A 766 6.74 -10.52 33.01
C ILE A 766 5.40 -11.11 32.60
N SER A 767 4.51 -11.39 33.57
CA SER A 767 3.19 -11.94 33.27
C SER A 767 2.35 -11.02 32.37
N LYS A 768 2.43 -9.69 32.57
CA LYS A 768 1.82 -8.71 31.67
C LYS A 768 2.50 -8.70 30.30
N LYS A 769 3.83 -8.76 30.22
CA LYS A 769 4.57 -8.87 28.94
C LYS A 769 4.06 -10.07 28.14
N ILE A 770 4.00 -11.25 28.75
CA ILE A 770 3.51 -12.48 28.12
C ILE A 770 2.08 -12.29 27.59
N ALA A 771 1.18 -11.70 28.37
CA ALA A 771 -0.21 -11.46 27.95
C ALA A 771 -0.28 -10.61 26.67
N TYR A 772 0.49 -9.52 26.61
CA TYR A 772 0.52 -8.63 25.44
C TYR A 772 1.28 -9.22 24.24
N ILE A 773 2.33 -10.01 24.48
CA ILE A 773 3.02 -10.76 23.42
C ILE A 773 2.08 -11.82 22.83
N ASN A 774 1.25 -12.48 23.66
CA ASN A 774 0.23 -13.42 23.18
C ASN A 774 -0.81 -12.74 22.28
N LEU A 775 -1.29 -11.55 22.66
CA LEU A 775 -2.19 -10.76 21.80
C LEU A 775 -1.51 -10.43 20.46
N ALA A 776 -0.28 -9.90 20.49
CA ALA A 776 0.48 -9.61 19.28
C ALA A 776 0.69 -10.85 18.40
N LYS A 777 1.05 -11.98 19.00
CA LYS A 777 1.24 -13.28 18.32
C LYS A 777 -0.02 -13.71 17.58
N GLN A 778 -1.21 -13.53 18.16
CA GLN A 778 -2.47 -13.90 17.51
C GLN A 778 -2.70 -13.10 16.21
N PHE A 779 -2.49 -11.79 16.24
CA PHE A 779 -2.60 -10.93 15.04
C PHE A 779 -1.56 -11.31 13.96
N PHE A 780 -0.32 -11.56 14.34
CA PHE A 780 0.71 -12.03 13.39
C PHE A 780 0.42 -13.44 12.83
N SER A 781 -0.16 -14.33 13.64
CA SER A 781 -0.52 -15.68 13.21
C SER A 781 -1.64 -15.65 12.15
N ASN A 782 -2.65 -14.78 12.31
CA ASN A 782 -3.71 -14.59 11.32
C ASN A 782 -3.15 -14.23 9.94
N THR A 783 -2.05 -13.46 9.90
CA THR A 783 -1.42 -12.99 8.66
C THR A 783 -0.31 -13.93 8.16
N LYS A 784 -0.10 -15.08 8.81
CA LYS A 784 1.00 -16.03 8.55
C LYS A 784 2.38 -15.36 8.59
N ASN A 785 2.52 -14.34 9.43
CA ASN A 785 3.75 -13.58 9.56
C ASN A 785 4.77 -14.36 10.40
N SER A 786 6.04 -14.41 9.98
CA SER A 786 7.10 -15.13 10.69
C SER A 786 7.31 -14.61 12.13
N ARG A 787 6.92 -13.36 12.43
CA ARG A 787 6.93 -12.80 13.78
C ARG A 787 6.13 -13.62 14.79
N SER A 788 5.08 -14.34 14.38
CA SER A 788 4.33 -15.18 15.33
C SER A 788 5.20 -16.27 15.95
N PHE A 789 6.16 -16.83 15.19
CA PHE A 789 7.11 -17.81 15.68
C PHE A 789 8.12 -17.17 16.63
N LEU A 790 8.64 -15.98 16.26
CA LEU A 790 9.54 -15.20 17.12
C LEU A 790 8.90 -14.92 18.49
N LEU A 791 7.68 -14.36 18.48
CA LEU A 791 6.97 -14.05 19.72
C LEU A 791 6.67 -15.29 20.56
N ASN A 792 6.44 -16.45 19.93
CA ASN A 792 6.29 -17.71 20.66
C ASN A 792 7.56 -18.08 21.45
N ILE A 793 8.74 -17.93 20.84
CA ILE A 793 10.02 -18.19 21.50
C ILE A 793 10.17 -17.29 22.74
N TYR A 794 9.79 -16.02 22.62
CA TYR A 794 9.84 -15.09 23.75
C TYR A 794 8.82 -15.40 24.84
N ILE A 795 7.61 -15.86 24.49
CA ILE A 795 6.62 -16.34 25.47
C ILE A 795 7.20 -17.51 26.28
N GLU A 796 7.74 -18.52 25.60
CA GLU A 796 8.33 -19.70 26.25
C GLU A 796 9.53 -19.32 27.13
N TYR A 797 10.38 -18.43 26.63
CA TYR A 797 11.48 -17.85 27.42
C TYR A 797 10.99 -17.17 28.71
N PHE A 798 9.97 -16.31 28.62
CA PHE A 798 9.43 -15.62 29.79
C PHE A 798 8.73 -16.57 30.76
N ASN A 799 8.06 -17.60 30.26
CA ASN A 799 7.50 -18.67 31.08
C ASN A 799 8.61 -19.41 31.85
N CYS A 800 9.76 -19.68 31.21
CA CYS A 800 10.92 -20.25 31.88
C CYS A 800 11.47 -19.34 32.98
N LEU A 801 11.48 -18.01 32.78
CA LEU A 801 11.86 -17.07 33.84
C LEU A 801 10.89 -17.08 35.02
N LEU A 802 9.57 -17.09 34.77
CA LEU A 802 8.57 -17.22 35.84
C LEU A 802 8.68 -18.56 36.58
N MET A 803 9.01 -19.64 35.88
CA MET A 803 9.29 -20.94 36.51
C MET A 803 10.56 -20.90 37.35
N LEU A 804 11.62 -20.24 36.85
CA LEU A 804 12.87 -20.07 37.56
C LEU A 804 12.66 -19.32 38.89
N GLU A 805 11.89 -18.23 38.88
CA GLU A 805 11.51 -17.47 40.08
C GLU A 805 10.81 -18.37 41.12
N LYS A 806 9.84 -19.18 40.70
CA LYS A 806 9.13 -20.14 41.58
C LYS A 806 10.04 -21.23 42.13
N ILE A 807 10.98 -21.73 41.33
CA ILE A 807 11.94 -22.75 41.77
C ILE A 807 12.90 -22.16 42.81
N ILE A 808 13.31 -20.90 42.67
CA ILE A 808 14.20 -20.23 43.61
C ILE A 808 13.59 -20.10 45.02
N GLU A 809 12.27 -19.94 45.14
CA GLU A 809 11.56 -19.87 46.43
C GLU A 809 11.65 -21.19 47.22
N ASN A 810 11.67 -22.32 46.53
CA ASN A 810 11.71 -23.66 47.12
C ASN A 810 12.52 -24.62 46.25
N TYR A 811 13.84 -24.42 46.25
CA TYR A 811 14.80 -25.04 45.34
C TYR A 811 15.10 -26.50 45.70
N SER A 812 15.11 -27.37 44.70
CA SER A 812 15.72 -28.70 44.74
C SER A 812 16.25 -29.08 43.35
N PHE A 813 17.24 -29.97 43.29
CA PHE A 813 17.76 -30.49 42.02
C PHE A 813 16.63 -31.10 41.16
N GLU A 814 15.75 -31.92 41.73
CA GLU A 814 14.60 -32.52 41.03
C GLU A 814 13.67 -31.48 40.39
N LYS A 815 13.37 -30.38 41.10
CA LYS A 815 12.52 -29.30 40.58
C LYS A 815 13.21 -28.53 39.46
N TYR A 816 14.53 -28.35 39.56
CA TYR A 816 15.31 -27.68 38.51
C TYR A 816 15.42 -28.55 37.25
N GLU A 817 15.51 -29.88 37.38
CA GLU A 817 15.51 -30.80 36.24
C GLU A 817 14.23 -30.69 35.38
N ILE A 818 13.08 -30.41 36.01
CA ILE A 818 11.84 -30.12 35.26
C ILE A 818 11.98 -28.85 34.39
N LEU A 819 12.59 -27.78 34.92
CA LEU A 819 12.86 -26.57 34.14
C LEU A 819 13.85 -26.85 33.01
N LYS A 820 14.89 -27.64 33.28
CA LYS A 820 15.92 -28.01 32.31
C LYS A 820 15.37 -28.82 31.14
N GLN A 821 14.45 -29.76 31.39
CA GLN A 821 13.73 -30.45 30.32
C GLN A 821 12.98 -29.48 29.41
N LYS A 822 12.31 -28.46 29.96
CA LYS A 822 11.63 -27.42 29.16
C LYS A 822 12.61 -26.55 28.38
N LEU A 823 13.73 -26.15 28.97
CA LEU A 823 14.78 -25.38 28.28
C LEU A 823 15.34 -26.15 27.07
N ASN A 824 15.50 -27.47 27.19
CA ASN A 824 15.94 -28.33 26.10
C ASN A 824 14.90 -28.45 24.97
N ILE A 825 13.60 -28.46 25.30
CA ILE A 825 12.53 -28.44 24.29
C ILE A 825 12.57 -27.12 23.50
N ILE A 826 12.66 -25.98 24.19
CA ILE A 826 12.79 -24.65 23.54
C ILE A 826 14.00 -24.61 22.60
N LYS A 827 15.13 -25.15 23.04
CA LYS A 827 16.36 -25.22 22.24
C LYS A 827 16.19 -26.07 20.97
N ALA A 828 15.39 -27.14 21.03
CA ALA A 828 15.14 -28.04 19.90
C ALA A 828 14.10 -27.48 18.91
N GLU A 829 13.14 -26.66 19.37
CA GLU A 829 12.08 -26.08 18.53
C GLU A 829 12.57 -24.90 17.67
N ILE A 830 13.69 -24.26 18.01
CA ILE A 830 14.22 -23.12 17.26
C ILE A 830 15.02 -23.59 16.04
N SER A 831 14.47 -23.35 14.84
CA SER A 831 15.13 -23.74 13.60
C SER A 831 16.26 -22.77 13.19
N PRO A 832 17.31 -23.23 12.49
CA PRO A 832 18.39 -22.36 11.99
C PRO A 832 17.88 -21.20 11.12
N LYS A 833 16.82 -21.45 10.32
CA LYS A 833 16.16 -20.41 9.52
C LYS A 833 15.55 -19.28 10.35
N THR A 834 15.13 -19.57 11.59
CA THR A 834 14.60 -18.55 12.51
C THR A 834 15.72 -17.65 13.02
N ILE A 835 16.90 -18.20 13.25
CA ILE A 835 18.10 -17.45 13.66
C ILE A 835 18.62 -16.58 12.51
N GLU A 836 18.63 -17.13 11.28
CA GLU A 836 18.97 -16.36 10.07
C GLU A 836 18.02 -15.18 9.84
N SER A 837 16.72 -15.38 10.13
CA SER A 837 15.71 -14.33 9.99
C SER A 837 15.71 -13.34 11.15
N TYR A 838 16.05 -13.78 12.38
CA TYR A 838 16.00 -12.96 13.59
C TYR A 838 17.27 -13.15 14.43
N PRO A 839 18.39 -12.50 14.07
CA PRO A 839 19.68 -12.68 14.73
C PRO A 839 19.67 -12.37 16.24
N GLU A 840 18.76 -11.52 16.72
CA GLU A 840 18.59 -11.23 18.15
C GLU A 840 18.23 -12.47 18.99
N THR A 841 17.61 -13.48 18.38
CA THR A 841 17.23 -14.74 19.06
C THR A 841 18.45 -15.55 19.49
N GLU A 842 19.62 -15.29 18.91
CA GLU A 842 20.88 -15.95 19.25
C GLU A 842 21.20 -15.77 20.75
N LYS A 843 21.05 -14.55 21.29
CA LYS A 843 21.27 -14.26 22.72
C LYS A 843 20.33 -15.04 23.63
N LEU A 844 19.08 -15.22 23.19
CA LEU A 844 18.08 -16.01 23.90
C LEU A 844 18.44 -17.49 23.90
N ILE A 845 18.92 -18.02 22.78
CA ILE A 845 19.38 -19.41 22.65
C ILE A 845 20.58 -19.68 23.54
N TYR A 846 21.56 -18.77 23.57
CA TYR A 846 22.72 -18.91 24.44
C TYR A 846 22.33 -18.86 25.92
N PHE A 847 21.42 -17.96 26.26
CA PHE A 847 20.88 -17.92 27.61
C PHE A 847 20.22 -19.25 28.01
N VAL A 848 19.31 -19.76 27.18
CA VAL A 848 18.63 -21.04 27.39
C VAL A 848 19.65 -22.17 27.49
N SER A 849 20.69 -22.14 26.66
CA SER A 849 21.78 -23.13 26.66
C SER A 849 22.61 -23.09 27.94
N ILE A 850 22.96 -21.90 28.44
CA ILE A 850 23.71 -21.77 29.69
C ILE A 850 22.89 -22.29 30.87
N LEU A 851 21.58 -21.97 30.93
CA LEU A 851 20.71 -22.47 32.00
C LEU A 851 20.46 -23.98 31.90
N SER A 852 20.36 -24.55 30.69
CA SER A 852 20.21 -26.00 30.52
C SER A 852 21.41 -26.80 31.04
N LEU A 853 22.59 -26.16 31.11
CA LEU A 853 23.80 -26.77 31.65
C LEU A 853 23.92 -26.59 33.17
N PHE A 854 23.05 -25.85 33.85
CA PHE A 854 23.17 -25.65 35.29
C PHE A 854 23.00 -26.99 36.05
N ASN A 855 23.91 -27.26 37.00
CA ASN A 855 24.13 -28.52 37.71
C ASN A 855 24.63 -29.71 36.88
N GLU A 856 24.95 -29.54 35.59
CA GLU A 856 25.56 -30.61 34.77
C GLU A 856 27.05 -30.77 35.06
N CYS A 857 27.45 -32.00 35.41
CA CYS A 857 28.81 -32.33 35.87
C CYS A 857 29.66 -33.11 34.84
N SER A 858 29.26 -33.14 33.57
CA SER A 858 30.05 -33.78 32.50
C SER A 858 31.23 -32.91 32.03
N GLU A 859 32.32 -33.54 31.56
CA GLU A 859 33.45 -32.81 30.97
C GLU A 859 33.02 -31.95 29.76
N ASP A 860 32.11 -32.48 28.93
CA ASP A 860 31.54 -31.75 27.79
C ASP A 860 30.79 -30.48 28.21
N SER A 861 30.05 -30.53 29.33
CA SER A 861 29.35 -29.37 29.89
C SER A 861 30.32 -28.28 30.34
N PHE A 862 31.40 -28.66 31.04
CA PHE A 862 32.43 -27.72 31.47
C PHE A 862 33.15 -27.06 30.29
N GLN A 863 33.51 -27.84 29.27
CA GLN A 863 34.15 -27.34 28.06
C GLN A 863 33.23 -26.35 27.33
N THR A 864 31.94 -26.69 27.17
CA THR A 864 30.94 -25.82 26.53
C THR A 864 30.78 -24.49 27.27
N LEU A 865 30.66 -24.53 28.60
CA LEU A 865 30.56 -23.31 29.42
C LEU A 865 31.84 -22.47 29.36
N LEU A 866 33.02 -23.09 29.33
CA LEU A 866 34.30 -22.39 29.19
C LEU A 866 34.43 -21.70 27.83
N GLU A 867 33.93 -22.32 26.76
CA GLU A 867 33.87 -21.73 25.42
C GLU A 867 32.98 -20.49 25.41
N TYR A 868 31.77 -20.55 25.98
CA TYR A 868 30.92 -19.38 26.13
C TYR A 868 31.60 -18.24 26.91
N VAL A 869 32.31 -18.54 28.00
CA VAL A 869 33.05 -17.52 28.76
C VAL A 869 34.14 -16.85 27.91
N LYS A 870 34.83 -17.61 27.06
CA LYS A 870 35.88 -17.09 26.16
C LYS A 870 35.27 -16.25 25.03
N GLU A 871 34.25 -16.76 24.37
CA GLU A 871 33.55 -16.10 23.27
C GLU A 871 33.04 -14.71 23.68
N TYR A 872 32.37 -14.63 24.83
CA TYR A 872 31.80 -13.37 25.35
C TYR A 872 32.82 -12.45 26.02
N SER A 873 34.10 -12.81 26.08
CA SER A 873 35.13 -11.92 26.62
C SER A 873 35.57 -10.81 25.66
N ASN A 874 35.27 -10.94 24.36
CA ASN A 874 35.73 -10.01 23.32
C ASN A 874 34.73 -8.90 22.96
N ASN A 875 33.51 -8.90 23.52
CA ASN A 875 32.45 -7.97 23.15
C ASN A 875 31.71 -7.42 24.40
N LYS A 876 31.84 -6.11 24.68
CA LYS A 876 31.17 -5.43 25.81
C LYS A 876 29.65 -5.59 25.83
N SER A 877 29.00 -5.83 24.68
CA SER A 877 27.55 -6.02 24.60
C SER A 877 27.03 -7.35 25.16
N ASN A 878 27.93 -8.29 25.51
CA ASN A 878 27.61 -9.63 26.00
C ASN A 878 28.14 -9.91 27.42
N ASP A 879 28.52 -8.86 28.17
CA ASP A 879 29.05 -8.99 29.54
C ASP A 879 28.10 -9.75 30.49
N LEU A 880 26.79 -9.61 30.28
CA LEU A 880 25.77 -10.36 31.03
C LEU A 880 25.88 -11.88 30.80
N LEU A 881 25.91 -12.31 29.54
CA LEU A 881 25.97 -13.74 29.18
C LEU A 881 27.28 -14.37 29.68
N LYS A 882 28.38 -13.62 29.62
CA LYS A 882 29.66 -14.00 30.22
C LYS A 882 29.56 -14.22 31.72
N ILE A 883 28.93 -13.30 32.45
CA ILE A 883 28.76 -13.40 33.91
C ILE A 883 27.92 -14.63 34.24
N ILE A 884 26.80 -14.84 33.55
CA ILE A 884 25.93 -16.01 33.77
C ILE A 884 26.70 -17.31 33.50
N ALA A 885 27.41 -17.42 32.37
CA ALA A 885 28.21 -18.60 32.05
C ALA A 885 29.30 -18.88 33.09
N LYS A 886 29.99 -17.85 33.60
CA LYS A 886 30.99 -17.99 34.68
C LYS A 886 30.37 -18.50 35.97
N VAL A 887 29.22 -17.95 36.37
CA VAL A 887 28.53 -18.35 37.60
C VAL A 887 28.03 -19.81 37.47
N THR A 888 27.47 -20.19 36.32
CA THR A 888 27.06 -21.57 36.03
C THR A 888 28.26 -22.54 36.06
N LEU A 889 29.37 -22.20 35.39
CA LEU A 889 30.58 -23.03 35.40
C LEU A 889 31.13 -23.22 36.82
N SER A 890 31.23 -22.13 37.59
CA SER A 890 31.68 -22.19 38.98
C SER A 890 30.76 -23.05 39.84
N ASN A 891 29.44 -22.95 39.62
CA ASN A 891 28.46 -23.77 40.33
C ASN A 891 28.67 -25.26 40.05
N ASN A 892 28.75 -25.63 38.76
CA ASN A 892 28.80 -27.03 38.37
C ASN A 892 30.12 -27.72 38.78
N LEU A 893 31.25 -27.00 38.71
CA LEU A 893 32.52 -27.52 39.22
C LEU A 893 32.42 -27.86 40.72
N LEU A 894 31.81 -26.99 41.51
CA LEU A 894 31.63 -27.21 42.95
C LEU A 894 30.63 -28.34 43.27
N VAL A 895 29.55 -28.45 42.49
CA VAL A 895 28.60 -29.57 42.60
C VAL A 895 29.27 -30.91 42.26
N SER A 896 30.21 -30.92 41.30
CA SER A 896 30.95 -32.14 40.93
C SER A 896 31.89 -32.65 42.04
N GLU A 897 32.32 -31.75 42.94
CA GLU A 897 33.18 -32.09 44.09
C GLU A 897 32.36 -32.36 45.37
N SER A 898 31.14 -31.81 45.48
CA SER A 898 30.27 -31.99 46.66
C SER A 898 28.78 -31.96 46.27
N ILE A 899 28.11 -33.11 46.41
CA ILE A 899 26.75 -33.34 45.88
C ILE A 899 25.65 -32.70 46.78
N GLU A 900 25.95 -32.36 48.04
CA GLU A 900 24.94 -32.13 49.08
C GLU A 900 24.71 -30.65 49.50
N ASN A 901 24.87 -29.66 48.61
CA ASN A 901 24.69 -28.25 49.00
C ASN A 901 23.63 -27.50 48.17
N ASN A 902 22.36 -27.82 48.43
CA ASN A 902 21.19 -27.15 47.84
C ASN A 902 21.22 -25.62 48.02
N ASP A 903 21.67 -25.14 49.18
CA ASP A 903 21.72 -23.70 49.49
C ASP A 903 22.72 -22.94 48.61
N PHE A 904 23.85 -23.57 48.28
CA PHE A 904 24.87 -22.98 47.42
C PHE A 904 24.36 -22.82 45.98
N SER A 905 23.82 -23.90 45.39
CA SER A 905 23.24 -23.85 44.04
C SER A 905 22.06 -22.88 43.97
N CYS A 906 21.20 -22.86 44.98
CA CYS A 906 20.11 -21.89 45.09
C CYS A 906 20.65 -20.44 45.09
N ASN A 907 21.72 -20.15 45.82
CA ASN A 907 22.31 -18.80 45.87
C ASN A 907 22.95 -18.37 44.55
N ASN A 908 23.62 -19.28 43.83
CA ASN A 908 24.13 -18.98 42.49
C ASN A 908 23.00 -18.79 41.48
N LEU A 909 21.93 -19.58 41.59
CA LEU A 909 20.75 -19.43 40.75
C LEU A 909 20.03 -18.11 41.03
N LYS A 910 19.95 -17.66 42.29
CA LYS A 910 19.49 -16.31 42.67
C LYS A 910 20.35 -15.21 42.05
N ARG A 911 21.68 -15.38 42.01
CA ARG A 911 22.58 -14.43 41.35
C ARG A 911 22.33 -14.39 39.84
N ILE A 912 22.21 -15.54 39.20
CA ILE A 912 21.87 -15.65 37.78
C ILE A 912 20.53 -14.96 37.52
N ASN A 913 19.48 -15.27 38.29
CA ASN A 913 18.17 -14.63 38.19
C ASN A 913 18.26 -13.12 38.36
N LYS A 914 19.03 -12.64 39.34
CA LYS A 914 19.26 -11.20 39.52
C LYS A 914 19.95 -10.57 38.31
N TYR A 915 20.99 -11.20 37.74
CA TYR A 915 21.64 -10.69 36.53
C TYR A 915 20.68 -10.65 35.34
N ILE A 916 19.84 -11.66 35.17
CA ILE A 916 18.79 -11.70 34.14
C ILE A 916 17.78 -10.59 34.39
N SER A 917 17.33 -10.43 35.64
CA SER A 917 16.39 -9.39 35.99
C SER A 917 16.98 -8.00 35.74
N ASP A 918 18.24 -7.78 36.10
CA ASP A 918 18.96 -6.52 35.95
C ASP A 918 19.38 -6.25 34.48
N GLY A 919 19.51 -7.29 33.64
CA GLY A 919 20.05 -7.21 32.27
C GLY A 919 19.05 -7.46 31.12
N VAL A 920 18.07 -8.34 31.30
CA VAL A 920 16.99 -8.66 30.32
C VAL A 920 15.77 -7.76 30.51
N PHE A 921 15.53 -7.25 31.73
CA PHE A 921 14.57 -6.16 31.98
C PHE A 921 15.20 -4.78 31.94
N SER A 922 16.39 -4.64 31.35
CA SER A 922 17.03 -3.34 31.12
C SER A 922 16.33 -2.49 30.04
N LEU A 923 14.99 -2.37 30.12
CA LEU A 923 14.48 -1.01 30.36
C LEU A 923 15.36 -0.52 31.49
N ILE A 924 16.37 0.30 31.19
CA ILE A 924 16.93 1.10 32.24
C ILE A 924 15.69 1.80 32.77
N GLU A 925 15.29 1.42 33.98
CA GLU A 925 14.77 2.39 34.89
C GLU A 925 15.90 3.40 34.94
N THR A 926 15.88 4.39 34.02
CA THR A 926 16.93 5.39 33.87
C THR A 926 17.27 5.88 35.26
N GLU A 927 18.48 6.36 35.52
CA GLU A 927 18.72 6.99 36.82
C GLU A 927 17.60 8.00 37.16
N GLU A 928 16.97 8.61 36.13
CA GLU A 928 15.71 9.34 36.21
C GLU A 928 14.46 8.51 36.56
N ASP A 929 14.15 7.39 35.89
CA ASP A 929 12.99 6.55 36.23
C ASP A 929 13.13 5.90 37.62
N LYS A 930 14.37 5.59 38.05
CA LYS A 930 14.66 4.93 39.33
C LYS A 930 14.48 5.95 40.43
N LEU A 931 15.01 7.15 40.19
CA LEU A 931 14.71 8.32 40.99
C LEU A 931 13.19 8.59 41.02
N GLN A 932 12.47 8.52 39.91
CA GLN A 932 11.01 8.75 39.89
C GLN A 932 10.22 7.68 40.65
N ARG A 933 10.60 6.41 40.54
CA ARG A 933 9.97 5.34 41.32
C ARG A 933 10.28 5.46 42.81
N GLU A 934 11.55 5.68 43.17
CA GLU A 934 11.95 5.94 44.55
C GLU A 934 11.22 7.18 45.11
N LEU A 935 11.11 8.26 44.33
CA LEU A 935 10.32 9.44 44.68
C LEU A 935 8.81 9.14 44.79
N ASN A 936 8.26 8.23 43.99
CA ASN A 936 6.85 7.83 44.06
C ASN A 936 6.54 6.94 45.26
N GLU A 937 7.41 5.97 45.55
CA GLU A 937 7.34 5.12 46.74
C GLU A 937 7.51 5.98 48.01
N GLU A 938 8.43 6.93 47.97
CA GLU A 938 8.65 7.88 49.05
C GLU A 938 7.49 8.87 49.21
N ARG A 939 6.92 9.39 48.10
CA ARG A 939 5.67 10.15 48.14
C ARG A 939 4.57 9.36 48.82
N LYS A 940 4.37 8.10 48.42
CA LYS A 940 3.35 7.23 49.00
C LYS A 940 3.58 6.99 50.50
N TYR A 941 4.83 6.80 50.92
CA TYR A 941 5.21 6.71 52.33
C TYR A 941 4.84 8.00 53.09
N TRP A 942 5.26 9.16 52.61
CA TRP A 942 4.98 10.44 53.26
C TRP A 942 3.52 10.85 53.20
N THR A 943 2.78 10.51 52.13
CA THR A 943 1.32 10.64 52.10
C THR A 943 0.68 9.80 53.20
N GLY A 944 1.12 8.55 53.40
CA GLY A 944 0.67 7.72 54.52
C GLY A 944 0.94 8.38 55.88
N ARG A 945 2.15 8.92 56.07
CA ARG A 945 2.56 9.62 57.30
C ARG A 945 1.85 10.97 57.51
N ILE A 946 1.45 11.67 56.45
CA ILE A 946 0.64 12.90 56.52
C ILE A 946 -0.82 12.57 56.89
N MET A 947 -1.30 11.39 56.50
CA MET A 947 -2.63 10.92 56.90
C MET A 947 -2.69 10.50 58.38
N GLU A 948 -1.56 10.10 58.96
CA GLU A 948 -1.40 10.01 60.42
C GLU A 948 -1.49 11.40 61.05
N ASP A 949 -2.27 11.56 62.13
CA ASP A 949 -2.37 12.85 62.84
C ASP A 949 -1.01 13.25 63.46
N GLU A 950 -0.82 14.55 63.71
CA GLU A 950 0.37 15.05 64.44
C GLU A 950 0.52 14.35 65.79
N GLY A 951 1.76 14.12 66.20
CA GLY A 951 2.05 13.34 67.41
C GLY A 951 3.40 13.64 68.01
N GLU A 952 3.91 12.68 68.78
CA GLU A 952 5.18 12.81 69.49
C GLU A 952 6.38 12.96 68.55
N ASN A 953 6.30 12.37 67.35
CA ASN A 953 7.43 12.27 66.42
C ASN A 953 7.16 12.89 65.04
N ILE A 954 6.02 13.56 64.83
CA ILE A 954 5.67 14.25 63.58
C ILE A 954 5.00 15.58 63.90
N GLU A 955 5.39 16.63 63.19
CA GLU A 955 4.74 17.95 63.19
C GLU A 955 4.67 18.50 61.76
N PHE A 956 3.59 19.19 61.43
CA PHE A 956 3.35 19.88 60.16
C PHE A 956 3.46 21.40 60.31
N LYS A 957 3.95 22.07 59.28
CA LYS A 957 3.97 23.53 59.16
C LYS A 957 3.67 23.92 57.71
N ALA A 958 2.63 24.71 57.48
CA ALA A 958 2.21 25.09 56.12
C ALA A 958 3.30 25.86 55.35
N THR A 959 4.15 26.61 56.06
CA THR A 959 5.21 27.46 55.51
C THR A 959 6.34 27.62 56.53
N PHE A 960 7.54 28.01 56.07
CA PHE A 960 8.63 28.44 56.94
C PHE A 960 8.76 29.96 57.06
N LYS A 961 8.25 30.73 56.09
CA LYS A 961 8.53 32.17 55.98
C LYS A 961 7.29 32.99 55.61
N THR A 962 6.55 32.56 54.60
CA THR A 962 5.45 33.34 54.01
C THR A 962 4.14 32.97 54.68
N PRO A 963 3.44 33.89 55.35
CA PRO A 963 2.19 33.56 56.03
C PRO A 963 1.16 33.00 55.04
N VAL A 964 0.64 31.81 55.33
CA VAL A 964 -0.45 31.20 54.56
C VAL A 964 -1.76 31.60 55.25
N PRO A 965 -2.68 32.31 54.56
CA PRO A 965 -3.97 32.67 55.14
C PRO A 965 -4.88 31.43 55.19
N ASP A 966 -5.56 31.24 56.32
CA ASP A 966 -6.56 30.17 56.49
C ASP A 966 -7.76 30.35 55.52
N GLU A 967 -8.58 29.31 55.34
CA GLU A 967 -9.69 29.29 54.36
C GLU A 967 -10.66 30.49 54.48
N GLN A 968 -10.91 30.98 55.69
CA GLN A 968 -11.73 32.18 55.93
C GLN A 968 -11.04 33.47 55.45
N LYS A 969 -9.73 33.59 55.67
CA LYS A 969 -8.91 34.72 55.21
C LYS A 969 -8.70 34.67 53.70
N GLN A 970 -8.58 33.47 53.12
CA GLN A 970 -8.55 33.28 51.66
C GLN A 970 -9.86 33.70 51.00
N LYS A 971 -11.02 33.36 51.57
CA LYS A 971 -12.32 33.84 51.08
C LYS A 971 -12.42 35.36 51.12
N GLN A 972 -11.89 36.00 52.17
CA GLN A 972 -11.81 37.46 52.26
C GLN A 972 -10.85 38.05 51.21
N ILE A 973 -9.69 37.44 50.99
CA ILE A 973 -8.73 37.86 49.95
C ILE A 973 -9.36 37.74 48.56
N SER A 974 -10.01 36.63 48.23
CA SER A 974 -10.69 36.43 46.94
C SER A 974 -11.84 37.42 46.73
N SER A 975 -12.58 37.78 47.79
CA SER A 975 -13.60 38.83 47.73
C SER A 975 -12.98 40.21 47.46
N LEU A 976 -11.87 40.54 48.13
CA LEU A 976 -11.15 41.80 47.95
C LEU A 976 -10.43 41.90 46.59
N GLU A 977 -9.92 40.78 46.05
CA GLU A 977 -9.32 40.72 44.71
C GLU A 977 -10.38 40.90 43.61
N ASN A 978 -11.60 40.38 43.82
CA ASN A 978 -12.73 40.66 42.93
C ASN A 978 -13.21 42.12 43.01
N GLU A 979 -13.16 42.75 44.18
CA GLU A 979 -13.37 44.21 44.32
C GLU A 979 -12.24 45.03 43.67
N LEU A 980 -11.00 44.55 43.73
CA LEU A 980 -9.84 45.19 43.09
C LEU A 980 -10.01 45.29 41.56
N LEU A 981 -10.61 44.26 40.95
CA LEU A 981 -10.89 44.23 39.50
C LEU A 981 -11.97 45.25 39.06
N LYS A 982 -12.77 45.77 40.00
CA LYS A 982 -13.93 46.66 39.72
C LYS A 982 -13.81 48.05 40.34
N SER A 983 -12.71 48.35 41.03
CA SER A 983 -12.56 49.56 41.86
C SER A 983 -11.70 50.64 41.21
N ASN A 984 -12.09 51.90 41.39
CA ASN A 984 -11.31 53.08 41.00
C ASN A 984 -10.21 53.46 42.02
N ASN A 985 -10.06 52.72 43.14
CA ASN A 985 -9.09 53.05 44.19
C ASN A 985 -8.26 51.82 44.64
N PRO A 986 -7.33 51.35 43.78
CA PRO A 986 -6.66 50.05 43.92
C PRO A 986 -5.63 49.98 45.06
N GLU A 987 -5.04 51.10 45.49
CA GLU A 987 -3.97 51.07 46.50
C GLU A 987 -4.48 50.71 47.91
N THR A 988 -5.65 51.23 48.30
CA THR A 988 -6.26 50.94 49.61
C THR A 988 -6.62 49.46 49.77
N ILE A 989 -7.14 48.86 48.70
CA ILE A 989 -7.51 47.44 48.66
C ILE A 989 -6.25 46.56 48.70
N LYS A 990 -5.19 46.94 47.96
CA LYS A 990 -3.88 46.28 48.05
C LYS A 990 -3.29 46.34 49.47
N SER A 991 -3.42 47.47 50.17
CA SER A 991 -2.96 47.60 51.55
C SER A 991 -3.72 46.68 52.51
N LYS A 992 -5.05 46.56 52.39
CA LYS A 992 -5.85 45.64 53.20
C LYS A 992 -5.52 44.16 52.91
N ILE A 993 -5.32 43.81 51.63
CA ILE A 993 -4.87 42.47 51.24
C ILE A 993 -3.48 42.17 51.84
N ALA A 994 -2.56 43.13 51.81
CA ALA A 994 -1.22 43.00 52.39
C ALA A 994 -1.25 42.83 53.93
N GLU A 995 -2.17 43.51 54.61
CA GLU A 995 -2.40 43.39 56.06
C GLU A 995 -2.99 42.02 56.43
N ILE A 996 -3.99 41.53 55.69
CA ILE A 996 -4.58 40.20 55.86
C ILE A 996 -3.56 39.08 55.55
N LYS A 997 -2.64 39.31 54.61
CA LYS A 997 -1.52 38.41 54.29
C LYS A 997 -0.41 38.41 55.35
N GLY A 998 -0.48 39.21 56.42
CA GLY A 998 0.36 39.06 57.60
C GLY A 998 1.86 39.28 57.41
N LEU A 999 2.27 40.15 56.49
CA LEU A 999 3.68 40.36 56.05
C LEU A 999 4.71 40.71 57.16
N ASN A 1000 4.28 40.94 58.42
CA ASN A 1000 5.15 41.25 59.56
C ASN A 1000 5.37 40.08 60.55
N ILE A 1001 4.84 38.88 60.27
CA ILE A 1001 4.86 37.72 61.20
C ILE A 1001 5.97 36.71 60.85
N GLU A 1002 6.85 37.05 59.89
CA GLU A 1002 7.93 36.17 59.38
C GLU A 1002 8.76 35.54 60.51
N LYS A 1003 9.18 36.33 61.50
CA LYS A 1003 10.03 35.85 62.60
C LYS A 1003 9.32 34.84 63.51
N THR A 1004 8.02 35.02 63.72
CA THR A 1004 7.21 34.12 64.55
C THR A 1004 6.99 32.78 63.86
N ILE A 1005 6.77 32.78 62.54
CA ILE A 1005 6.64 31.56 61.74
C ILE A 1005 7.96 30.77 61.77
N ILE A 1006 9.08 31.44 61.49
CA ILE A 1006 10.41 30.82 61.57
C ILE A 1006 10.66 30.26 62.97
N HIS A 1007 10.39 31.05 64.02
CA HIS A 1007 10.56 30.61 65.40
C HIS A 1007 9.73 29.36 65.71
N SER A 1008 8.51 29.25 65.20
CA SER A 1008 7.66 28.07 65.42
C SER A 1008 8.31 26.79 64.88
N SER A 1009 8.82 26.81 63.66
CA SER A 1009 9.49 25.63 63.07
C SER A 1009 10.77 25.27 63.83
N LEU A 1010 11.57 26.27 64.20
CA LEU A 1010 12.84 26.05 64.92
C LEU A 1010 12.61 25.62 66.37
N LYS A 1011 11.55 26.10 67.02
CA LYS A 1011 11.10 25.63 68.33
C LYS A 1011 10.78 24.14 68.31
N THR A 1012 10.09 23.65 67.27
CA THR A 1012 9.80 22.22 67.11
C THR A 1012 11.09 21.41 66.96
N ILE A 1013 12.05 21.90 66.19
CA ILE A 1013 13.36 21.24 66.05
C ILE A 1013 14.09 21.13 67.40
N ALA A 1014 14.10 22.20 68.20
CA ALA A 1014 14.68 22.19 69.54
C ALA A 1014 14.00 21.16 70.44
N ALA A 1015 12.67 21.10 70.37
CA ALA A 1015 11.86 20.14 71.14
C ALA A 1015 12.17 18.69 70.76
N PHE A 1016 12.21 18.34 69.48
CA PHE A 1016 12.56 16.99 69.01
C PHE A 1016 13.99 16.60 69.38
N ALA A 1017 14.95 17.51 69.25
CA ALA A 1017 16.34 17.24 69.62
C ALA A 1017 16.51 17.02 71.13
N ASN A 1018 15.65 17.61 71.98
CA ASN A 1018 15.69 17.39 73.42
C ASN A 1018 14.95 16.14 73.90
N THR A 1019 14.11 15.52 73.08
CA THR A 1019 13.33 14.34 73.46
C THR A 1019 13.79 13.09 72.72
N ILE A 1020 12.91 12.46 71.94
CA ILE A 1020 13.14 11.18 71.27
C ILE A 1020 13.47 11.33 69.78
N GLY A 1021 13.60 12.56 69.28
CA GLY A 1021 13.70 12.87 67.86
C GLY A 1021 12.34 12.98 67.18
N GLY A 1022 12.32 13.20 65.87
CA GLY A 1022 11.08 13.34 65.11
C GLY A 1022 11.26 13.89 63.71
N HIS A 1023 10.15 14.07 63.00
CA HIS A 1023 10.09 14.61 61.64
C HIS A 1023 9.25 15.88 61.62
N LEU A 1024 9.84 16.98 61.16
CA LEU A 1024 9.12 18.21 60.86
C LEU A 1024 8.91 18.31 59.35
N LEU A 1025 7.66 18.39 58.91
CA LEU A 1025 7.31 18.60 57.49
C LEU A 1025 6.87 20.05 57.29
N ILE A 1026 7.52 20.74 56.36
CA ILE A 1026 7.20 22.11 55.97
C ILE A 1026 6.63 22.13 54.56
N GLY A 1027 5.52 22.84 54.34
CA GLY A 1027 4.72 22.82 53.11
C GLY A 1027 3.44 21.99 53.24
N VAL A 1028 3.12 21.53 54.46
CA VAL A 1028 1.91 20.76 54.80
C VAL A 1028 1.24 21.44 55.98
N SER A 1029 -0.06 21.66 55.91
CA SER A 1029 -0.86 22.25 57.00
C SER A 1029 -1.49 21.20 57.90
N ASP A 1030 -1.99 21.65 59.04
CA ASP A 1030 -2.61 20.82 60.08
C ASP A 1030 -3.87 20.08 59.57
N ASP A 1031 -4.54 20.59 58.53
CA ASP A 1031 -5.66 19.93 57.84
C ASP A 1031 -5.22 18.87 56.82
N LYS A 1032 -3.92 18.51 56.81
CA LYS A 1032 -3.28 17.52 55.94
C LYS A 1032 -3.20 17.94 54.47
N THR A 1033 -3.52 19.19 54.15
CA THR A 1033 -3.36 19.70 52.79
C THR A 1033 -1.91 20.06 52.49
N VAL A 1034 -1.45 19.72 51.28
CA VAL A 1034 -0.10 20.04 50.82
C VAL A 1034 -0.16 21.38 50.10
N PHE A 1035 0.41 22.42 50.71
CA PHE A 1035 0.47 23.78 50.16
C PHE A 1035 1.69 24.03 49.27
N GLY A 1036 2.79 23.33 49.56
CA GLY A 1036 4.07 23.53 48.88
C GLY A 1036 4.87 24.75 49.37
N LEU A 1037 6.17 24.75 49.07
CA LEU A 1037 7.14 25.78 49.43
C LEU A 1037 7.33 26.85 48.34
N GLU A 1038 6.60 26.76 47.23
CA GLU A 1038 6.70 27.66 46.08
C GLU A 1038 6.46 29.12 46.47
N GLN A 1039 5.55 29.36 47.41
CA GLN A 1039 5.29 30.70 47.95
C GLN A 1039 6.53 31.24 48.69
N ASP A 1040 7.19 30.40 49.49
CA ASP A 1040 8.44 30.75 50.17
C ASP A 1040 9.57 31.01 49.18
N TYR A 1041 9.67 30.22 48.10
CA TYR A 1041 10.63 30.47 47.02
C TYR A 1041 10.39 31.83 46.36
N SER A 1042 9.14 32.16 46.05
CA SER A 1042 8.78 33.42 45.38
C SER A 1042 9.03 34.66 46.24
N SER A 1043 9.13 34.50 47.57
CA SER A 1043 9.37 35.59 48.51
C SER A 1043 10.81 36.16 48.49
N PHE A 1044 11.76 35.50 47.81
CA PHE A 1044 13.14 35.98 47.70
C PHE A 1044 13.28 37.07 46.63
N LYS A 1045 14.03 38.13 46.94
CA LYS A 1045 14.20 39.29 46.04
C LYS A 1045 14.97 38.96 44.76
N ALA A 1046 15.97 38.10 44.84
CA ALA A 1046 16.78 37.71 43.69
C ALA A 1046 16.15 36.52 42.97
N LYS A 1047 15.79 36.69 41.69
CA LYS A 1047 15.15 35.64 40.87
C LYS A 1047 15.97 34.34 40.79
N LYS A 1048 17.30 34.43 40.92
CA LYS A 1048 18.21 33.27 40.93
C LYS A 1048 18.15 32.43 42.23
N GLU A 1049 17.60 33.00 43.31
CA GLU A 1049 17.46 32.36 44.63
C GLU A 1049 16.02 31.87 44.88
N GLN A 1050 15.09 32.10 43.95
CA GLN A 1050 13.69 31.64 44.03
C GLN A 1050 13.59 30.14 43.67
N ASN A 1051 14.33 29.30 44.38
CA ASN A 1051 14.39 27.85 44.17
C ASN A 1051 14.76 27.12 45.48
N ARG A 1052 14.77 25.78 45.44
CA ARG A 1052 15.12 24.91 46.57
C ARG A 1052 16.46 25.26 47.24
N ASP A 1053 17.49 25.57 46.44
CA ASP A 1053 18.83 25.86 46.95
C ASP A 1053 18.87 27.19 47.72
N GLY A 1054 18.24 28.24 47.16
CA GLY A 1054 18.11 29.53 47.84
C GLY A 1054 17.35 29.42 49.16
N PHE A 1055 16.23 28.68 49.17
CA PHE A 1055 15.49 28.40 50.40
C PHE A 1055 16.29 27.55 51.40
N GLY A 1056 16.99 26.52 50.92
CA GLY A 1056 17.84 25.67 51.75
C GLY A 1056 18.95 26.45 52.47
N LYS A 1057 19.59 27.41 51.78
CA LYS A 1057 20.59 28.32 52.35
C LYS A 1057 19.97 29.27 53.38
N PHE A 1058 18.78 29.80 53.08
CA PHE A 1058 18.05 30.64 54.03
C PHE A 1058 17.70 29.87 55.31
N PHE A 1059 17.20 28.65 55.17
CA PHE A 1059 16.88 27.76 56.28
C PHE A 1059 18.13 27.46 57.14
N ASP A 1060 19.27 27.15 56.51
CA ASP A 1060 20.53 26.91 57.23
C ASP A 1060 21.04 28.16 57.96
N ALA A 1061 20.91 29.33 57.34
CA ALA A 1061 21.27 30.60 57.98
C ALA A 1061 20.39 30.84 59.22
N LYS A 1062 19.10 30.53 59.16
CA LYS A 1062 18.19 30.63 60.30
C LYS A 1062 18.46 29.59 61.39
N LEU A 1063 18.81 28.35 61.02
CA LEU A 1063 19.28 27.35 61.98
C LEU A 1063 20.52 27.86 62.73
N LYS A 1064 21.53 28.34 62.01
CA LYS A 1064 22.77 28.88 62.59
C LYS A 1064 22.49 30.07 63.51
N GLU A 1065 21.59 30.94 63.09
CA GLU A 1065 21.18 32.14 63.84
C GLU A 1065 20.44 31.80 65.15
N TYR A 1066 19.67 30.70 65.19
CA TYR A 1066 18.84 30.31 66.34
C TYR A 1066 19.45 29.21 67.21
N PHE A 1067 20.43 28.43 66.73
CA PHE A 1067 21.05 27.32 67.47
C PHE A 1067 22.59 27.43 67.60
N GLY A 1068 23.23 28.35 66.90
CA GLY A 1068 24.70 28.47 66.85
C GLY A 1068 25.35 27.63 65.74
N GLU A 1069 26.68 27.71 65.61
CA GLU A 1069 27.41 27.16 64.46
C GLU A 1069 27.53 25.62 64.43
N SER A 1070 27.38 24.95 65.56
CA SER A 1070 27.68 23.51 65.74
C SER A 1070 26.47 22.57 65.65
N PHE A 1071 25.24 23.11 65.60
CA PHE A 1071 24.01 22.30 65.74
C PHE A 1071 23.66 21.47 64.50
N SER A 1072 23.93 21.98 63.28
CA SER A 1072 23.20 21.53 62.09
C SER A 1072 23.70 20.25 61.43
N SER A 1073 24.96 19.84 61.60
CA SER A 1073 25.57 18.75 60.81
C SER A 1073 25.43 17.35 61.44
N ILE A 1074 25.21 17.27 62.75
CA ILE A 1074 25.20 15.98 63.48
C ILE A 1074 23.77 15.49 63.77
N LEU A 1075 22.86 16.41 64.10
CA LEU A 1075 21.53 16.09 64.62
C LEU A 1075 20.39 16.24 63.60
N LEU A 1076 20.65 16.85 62.45
CA LEU A 1076 19.62 17.17 61.46
C LEU A 1076 19.94 16.59 60.08
N LYS A 1077 18.92 15.99 59.45
CA LYS A 1077 18.93 15.68 58.02
C LYS A 1077 17.73 16.34 57.37
N LYS A 1078 17.96 17.07 56.28
CA LYS A 1078 16.92 17.75 55.51
C LYS A 1078 16.78 17.11 54.12
N LYS A 1079 15.55 16.96 53.64
CA LYS A 1079 15.25 16.40 52.32
C LYS A 1079 14.06 17.12 51.71
N PHE A 1080 14.20 17.57 50.45
CA PHE A 1080 13.09 18.13 49.68
C PHE A 1080 12.40 17.02 48.89
N LEU A 1081 11.06 17.02 48.89
CA LEU A 1081 10.23 16.06 48.15
C LEU A 1081 9.13 16.81 47.39
N LYS A 1082 8.96 16.51 46.10
CA LYS A 1082 7.99 17.20 45.24
C LYS A 1082 6.65 16.46 45.17
N PHE A 1083 5.56 17.10 45.56
CA PHE A 1083 4.19 16.65 45.35
C PHE A 1083 3.59 17.31 44.10
N ASN A 1084 2.36 16.92 43.72
CA ASN A 1084 1.69 17.53 42.57
C ASN A 1084 1.28 18.98 42.87
N GLU A 1085 0.99 19.25 44.14
CA GLU A 1085 0.53 20.51 44.71
C GLU A 1085 1.69 21.46 45.02
N GLY A 1086 2.90 20.94 45.25
CA GLY A 1086 4.13 21.72 45.47
C GLY A 1086 5.25 20.96 46.19
N ASP A 1087 6.40 21.61 46.39
CA ASP A 1087 7.54 21.05 47.12
C ASP A 1087 7.32 21.07 48.64
N ILE A 1088 7.65 19.98 49.33
CA ILE A 1088 7.73 19.95 50.80
C ILE A 1088 9.18 19.76 51.27
N LEU A 1089 9.50 20.27 52.46
CA LEU A 1089 10.77 20.04 53.14
C LEU A 1089 10.53 19.14 54.35
N ILE A 1090 11.18 17.98 54.35
CA ILE A 1090 11.18 17.02 55.45
C ILE A 1090 12.48 17.19 56.23
N ILE A 1091 12.36 17.36 57.55
CA ILE A 1091 13.49 17.52 58.46
C ILE A 1091 13.43 16.39 59.49
N GLU A 1092 14.36 15.45 59.38
CA GLU A 1092 14.59 14.41 60.39
C GLU A 1092 15.51 14.99 61.48
N VAL A 1093 15.01 15.02 62.71
CA VAL A 1093 15.72 15.49 63.91
C VAL A 1093 16.06 14.28 64.78
N LYS A 1094 17.35 14.07 65.04
CA LYS A 1094 17.83 13.04 65.95
C LYS A 1094 17.81 13.54 67.39
N PRO A 1095 17.56 12.65 68.37
CA PRO A 1095 17.71 13.00 69.78
C PRO A 1095 19.16 13.35 70.08
N SER A 1096 19.37 14.49 70.73
CA SER A 1096 20.66 14.98 71.18
C SER A 1096 21.00 14.37 72.54
N SER A 1097 22.25 13.94 72.72
CA SER A 1097 22.78 13.60 74.04
C SER A 1097 22.82 14.82 74.95
N GLU A 1098 23.13 16.00 74.42
CA GLU A 1098 23.28 17.28 75.15
C GLU A 1098 22.03 18.15 75.05
N GLU A 1099 21.88 19.09 75.98
CA GLU A 1099 20.76 20.03 76.04
C GLU A 1099 20.83 21.01 74.86
N VAL A 1100 19.73 21.13 74.11
CA VAL A 1100 19.64 22.02 72.95
C VAL A 1100 18.82 23.25 73.33
N PHE A 1101 19.46 24.42 73.30
CA PHE A 1101 18.80 25.71 73.53
C PHE A 1101 18.52 26.41 72.20
N LEU A 1102 17.35 27.04 72.11
CA LEU A 1102 17.01 27.99 71.07
C LEU A 1102 17.41 29.39 71.56
N LEU A 1103 18.26 30.09 70.81
CA LEU A 1103 18.95 31.32 71.20
C LEU A 1103 18.19 32.61 70.84
N LYS A 1104 17.00 32.48 70.24
CA LYS A 1104 16.15 33.63 69.90
C LYS A 1104 14.68 33.37 70.23
N ASP A 1105 14.00 34.43 70.62
CA ASP A 1105 12.55 34.44 70.82
C ASP A 1105 11.77 34.57 69.50
N ASP A 1106 10.43 34.57 69.62
CA ASP A 1106 9.46 34.74 68.53
C ASP A 1106 9.55 36.10 67.81
N ASN A 1107 10.22 37.08 68.42
CA ASN A 1107 10.50 38.41 67.87
C ASN A 1107 11.92 38.52 67.28
N GLY A 1108 12.71 37.44 67.34
CA GLY A 1108 14.08 37.35 66.85
C GLY A 1108 15.11 38.07 67.72
N LYS A 1109 14.78 38.38 68.98
CA LYS A 1109 15.73 38.92 69.97
C LYS A 1109 16.48 37.79 70.65
N ALA A 1110 17.71 38.06 71.11
CA ALA A 1110 18.52 37.07 71.83
C ALA A 1110 17.82 36.62 73.11
N SER A 1111 17.57 35.32 73.23
CA SER A 1111 16.89 34.69 74.37
C SER A 1111 17.23 33.21 74.37
N GLU A 1112 17.72 32.67 75.47
CA GLU A 1112 17.97 31.23 75.61
C GLU A 1112 16.73 30.54 76.17
N ALA A 1113 16.14 29.64 75.38
CA ALA A 1113 14.98 28.86 75.78
C ALA A 1113 15.16 27.38 75.41
N LEU A 1114 14.89 26.50 76.37
CA LEU A 1114 14.88 25.07 76.15
C LEU A 1114 13.43 24.60 75.97
N TYR A 1115 13.20 23.87 74.89
CA TYR A 1115 11.91 23.29 74.57
C TYR A 1115 11.98 21.77 74.61
N ILE A 1116 10.93 21.14 75.11
CA ILE A 1116 10.73 19.69 75.03
C ILE A 1116 9.43 19.38 74.31
N ARG A 1117 9.36 18.21 73.68
CA ARG A 1117 8.12 17.68 73.12
C ARG A 1117 7.31 16.98 74.22
N ASN A 1118 6.07 17.38 74.40
CA ASN A 1118 5.11 16.76 75.30
C ASN A 1118 3.87 16.39 74.48
N LEU A 1119 3.67 15.09 74.23
CA LEU A 1119 2.67 14.57 73.29
C LEU A 1119 2.78 15.29 71.93
N SER A 1120 1.73 16.01 71.52
CA SER A 1120 1.67 16.77 70.27
C SER A 1120 2.05 18.25 70.40
N SER A 1121 2.68 18.68 71.50
CA SER A 1121 3.02 20.09 71.74
C SER A 1121 4.48 20.32 72.13
N SER A 1122 5.04 21.46 71.71
CA SER A 1122 6.39 21.89 72.10
C SER A 1122 6.30 22.90 73.25
N GLU A 1123 6.73 22.49 74.45
CA GLU A 1123 6.61 23.27 75.70
C GLU A 1123 7.96 23.83 76.15
N LYS A 1124 7.96 25.07 76.65
CA LYS A 1124 9.16 25.73 77.18
C LYS A 1124 9.37 25.31 78.64
N LEU A 1125 10.53 24.74 78.95
CA LEU A 1125 10.89 24.42 80.33
C LEU A 1125 11.42 25.65 81.06
N ASN A 1126 10.96 25.84 82.30
CA ASN A 1126 11.43 26.91 83.19
C ASN A 1126 11.67 26.37 84.62
N GLY A 1127 12.53 27.05 85.38
CA GLY A 1127 12.70 26.80 86.82
C GLY A 1127 13.06 25.35 87.18
N LYS A 1128 12.27 24.73 88.08
CA LYS A 1128 12.54 23.40 88.64
C LYS A 1128 12.54 22.28 87.59
N GLU A 1129 11.68 22.37 86.58
CA GLU A 1129 11.52 21.34 85.56
C GLU A 1129 12.71 21.30 84.61
N LEU A 1130 13.21 22.47 84.20
CA LEU A 1130 14.45 22.59 83.44
C LEU A 1130 15.62 21.95 84.19
N ALA A 1131 15.80 22.30 85.48
CA ALA A 1131 16.87 21.73 86.30
C ALA A 1131 16.76 20.20 86.47
N LYS A 1132 15.53 19.66 86.51
CA LYS A 1132 15.29 18.22 86.56
C LYS A 1132 15.66 17.55 85.23
N PHE A 1133 15.21 18.11 84.11
CA PHE A 1133 15.48 17.60 82.76
C PHE A 1133 16.99 17.52 82.48
N VAL A 1134 17.74 18.60 82.75
CA VAL A 1134 19.20 18.63 82.55
C VAL A 1134 19.92 17.56 83.38
N ARG A 1135 19.52 17.37 84.66
CA ARG A 1135 20.10 16.33 85.52
C ARG A 1135 19.81 14.92 85.02
N GLU A 1136 18.59 14.66 84.53
CA GLU A 1136 18.23 13.36 83.96
C GLU A 1136 19.00 13.08 82.66
N LYS A 1137 19.13 14.08 81.79
CA LYS A 1137 19.89 13.99 80.54
C LYS A 1137 21.38 13.68 80.81
N PHE A 1138 21.98 14.38 81.77
CA PHE A 1138 23.36 14.14 82.22
C PHE A 1138 23.56 12.75 82.84
N ARG A 1139 22.60 12.26 83.65
CA ARG A 1139 22.63 10.88 84.16
C ARG A 1139 22.58 9.84 83.04
N ASN A 1140 21.71 10.04 82.05
CA ASN A 1140 21.57 9.13 80.92
C ASN A 1140 22.84 9.08 80.05
N GLN A 1141 23.56 10.19 79.92
CA GLN A 1141 24.88 10.21 79.28
C GLN A 1141 25.88 9.34 80.03
N ILE A 1142 25.96 9.45 81.37
CA ILE A 1142 26.88 8.66 82.20
C ILE A 1142 26.54 7.16 82.13
N SER A 1143 25.26 6.79 82.22
CA SER A 1143 24.86 5.38 82.15
C SER A 1143 25.13 4.74 80.79
N ASN A 1144 25.08 5.50 79.69
CA ASN A 1144 25.43 5.00 78.36
C ASN A 1144 26.95 4.82 78.16
N ILE A 1145 27.78 5.49 78.96
CA ILE A 1145 29.25 5.34 78.94
C ILE A 1145 29.69 4.09 79.73
N GLU A 1146 28.93 3.63 80.73
CA GLU A 1146 29.25 2.41 81.50
C GLU A 1146 28.85 1.10 80.79
N VAL A 1147 28.05 1.17 79.70
CA VAL A 1147 27.54 0.01 78.94
C VAL A 1147 28.27 -0.20 77.60
N GLN A 1148 29.06 0.77 77.13
CA GLN A 1148 30.01 0.65 76.02
C GLN A 1148 31.41 0.29 76.52
#